data_AF-A0A674CLI0-F1
#
_entry.id   AF-A0A674CLI0-F1
#
_cell.length_a   1.000
_cell.length_b   1.000
_cell.length_c   1.000
_cell.angle_alpha   90.00
_cell.angle_beta   90.00
_cell.angle_gamma   90.00
#
_symmetry.space_group_name_H-M   'P 1'
#
loop_
_entity.id
_entity.type
_entity.pdbx_description
1 polymer ?
#
loop_
_entity_poly.entity_id
_entity_poly.type
_entity_poly.pdbx_seq_one_letter_code
_entity_poly.pdbx_strand_id
1 'polypeptide(L)'
;ITMASEAVAVLLLVFLSGSTFGIKLEGNGYTDVLIAINPVVPENPLLIKRIKDMVSDASSVLFTATEGKFYFEEITILVPPNWSQGDYGRTKTETYEKANIVINEENRAYGDQPYTLQYGQCGSESRYTHLTTKFMLDDELIKLYGPRGKVLVHEWAHLRWGVYDENDDGQPFYKGAHGGIQATRCSVELYGQIVNRINHTKCTHIDPNTKLYTQDCVFLADSEHWEKTASLMSYPSLHKVTRFCSKKTHNREAPNAQNRMCDNRDVMDVIFTSSVDAKANVQPLKGPHPAPRFTVMQRGQRVVCLVLDVSGSMHGSRILQQQQAASLFLTTIVEDNSYVGIVTFTNYATTLKPLTVIHREESRTQLVNYLPVEAIGGTDICKGLKKGFEVNIKKKFKQHLHKKDEIILLTDGESELDCVSEVKESGAIVNTIALGPSANKELKRMSEISGILNGTVSVDHTVGNKTTFLVLHESQSPEDIEIKSPSGQIYDFIDFQPSSISKTHSLVIQGTAETGDWTYTIKNTLSDQSITITITSRAVSEAIPPVTVKAYMSQQSIDGSKPMLVYAEVNQKGVPVILADVMATLESDAGDQYQLELLDNGAGADAFRNDGIYSRFFTTSKKGRYNLKVKVQRKDKGKNNGQVRLKRHSVAPYVPGYVIKGKSPIVMNPPKPPFSEDDLQDDVGSFTRTAIGESFSVSLPPDLNAEIEEDKVMLTWTAPGEDMDQGTADSYEIRVSMDLEALRGNFSGAHLMNTSDIQPLEAGSTEEYSFLSSYIINAEPETVMFFAVRSRDKDSLMSDMSNVAKATKMLRFVPFVQTTSTSTISQYPSPNLKEQNISIMVMLPVVYWLTNYAVMTN
;
A
#
# COMPACT_ATOMS: atom_id res chain seq x y z
N ILE A 1 -7.88 -23.44 -9.72
CA ILE A 1 -8.43 -22.06 -9.63
C ILE A 1 -7.77 -21.29 -10.74
N THR A 2 -8.50 -21.04 -11.81
CA THR A 2 -7.98 -20.92 -13.18
C THR A 2 -7.67 -19.47 -13.57
N MET A 3 -6.38 -19.23 -13.85
CA MET A 3 -5.72 -17.92 -14.00
C MET A 3 -5.83 -17.30 -15.41
N ALA A 4 -6.53 -17.93 -16.35
CA ALA A 4 -6.49 -17.51 -17.76
C ALA A 4 -7.47 -16.36 -18.11
N SER A 5 -8.68 -16.32 -17.53
CA SER A 5 -9.61 -15.19 -17.78
C SER A 5 -9.41 -14.01 -16.84
N GLU A 6 -8.78 -14.25 -15.69
CA GLU A 6 -8.39 -13.17 -14.79
C GLU A 6 -7.25 -12.34 -15.40
N ALA A 7 -6.33 -12.92 -16.17
CA ALA A 7 -5.30 -12.16 -16.89
C ALA A 7 -5.88 -11.05 -17.80
N VAL A 8 -7.07 -11.28 -18.39
CA VAL A 8 -7.74 -10.34 -19.27
C VAL A 8 -8.47 -9.23 -18.48
N ALA A 9 -9.05 -9.54 -17.32
CA ALA A 9 -9.62 -8.57 -16.39
C ALA A 9 -8.53 -7.80 -15.59
N VAL A 10 -7.41 -8.47 -15.31
CA VAL A 10 -6.18 -7.96 -14.67
C VAL A 10 -5.51 -6.96 -15.60
N LEU A 11 -5.36 -7.25 -16.90
CA LEU A 11 -4.77 -6.27 -17.85
C LEU A 11 -5.62 -5.00 -18.03
N LEU A 12 -6.95 -5.07 -17.87
CA LEU A 12 -7.86 -3.92 -17.94
C LEU A 12 -7.78 -2.99 -16.71
N LEU A 13 -7.40 -3.52 -15.55
CA LEU A 13 -7.19 -2.75 -14.31
C LEU A 13 -5.74 -2.26 -14.16
N VAL A 14 -4.78 -2.97 -14.75
CA VAL A 14 -3.32 -2.73 -14.62
C VAL A 14 -2.81 -1.43 -15.29
N PHE A 15 -3.63 -0.74 -16.11
CA PHE A 15 -3.17 0.46 -16.82
C PHE A 15 -4.07 1.71 -16.67
N LEU A 16 -4.81 1.87 -15.57
CA LEU A 16 -5.35 3.20 -15.15
C LEU A 16 -4.25 4.16 -14.61
N SER A 17 -2.99 3.86 -14.89
CA SER A 17 -1.79 4.65 -14.60
C SER A 17 -1.53 5.72 -15.68
N GLY A 18 -2.55 6.52 -15.98
CA GLY A 18 -2.28 7.89 -16.42
C GLY A 18 -1.50 8.59 -15.30
N SER A 19 -0.33 9.17 -15.66
CA SER A 19 0.60 9.96 -14.82
C SER A 19 0.16 10.12 -13.37
N THR A 20 0.88 9.50 -12.42
CA THR A 20 0.67 9.65 -10.98
C THR A 20 0.49 11.14 -10.64
N PHE A 21 -0.74 11.53 -10.34
CA PHE A 21 -0.99 12.78 -9.64
C PHE A 21 -0.59 12.49 -8.20
N GLY A 22 0.61 12.93 -7.83
CA GLY A 22 1.21 12.71 -6.52
C GLY A 22 1.83 14.01 -6.05
N ILE A 23 1.77 14.25 -4.75
CA ILE A 23 2.27 15.48 -4.14
C ILE A 23 3.74 15.64 -4.47
N LYS A 24 4.09 16.80 -5.03
CA LYS A 24 5.48 17.19 -5.33
C LYS A 24 5.91 18.32 -4.43
N LEU A 25 7.20 18.37 -4.14
CA LEU A 25 7.84 19.46 -3.42
C LEU A 25 8.78 20.18 -4.40
N GLU A 26 8.35 21.33 -4.90
CA GLU A 26 9.12 22.15 -5.83
C GLU A 26 9.74 23.33 -5.07
N GLY A 27 11.05 23.26 -4.83
CA GLY A 27 11.74 24.19 -3.93
C GLY A 27 11.22 24.06 -2.50
N ASN A 28 10.36 24.98 -2.09
CA ASN A 28 9.78 25.07 -0.75
C ASN A 28 8.24 24.83 -0.75
N GLY A 29 7.63 24.76 -1.92
CA GLY A 29 6.18 24.71 -2.09
C GLY A 29 5.68 23.33 -2.50
N TYR A 30 4.62 22.87 -1.85
CA TYR A 30 3.89 21.67 -2.28
C TYR A 30 2.97 21.98 -3.45
N THR A 31 3.14 21.21 -4.53
CA THR A 31 2.33 21.25 -5.76
C THR A 31 1.66 19.89 -6.00
N ASP A 32 0.74 19.83 -6.96
CA ASP A 32 -0.03 18.62 -7.29
C ASP A 32 -0.81 18.03 -6.08
N VAL A 33 -1.30 18.89 -5.17
CA VAL A 33 -2.17 18.47 -4.06
C VAL A 33 -3.62 18.44 -4.52
N LEU A 34 -4.27 17.27 -4.44
CA LEU A 34 -5.66 17.05 -4.86
C LEU A 34 -6.59 16.93 -3.64
N ILE A 35 -7.57 17.84 -3.57
CA ILE A 35 -8.68 17.79 -2.61
C ILE A 35 -9.96 17.45 -3.38
N ALA A 36 -10.61 16.32 -3.09
CA ALA A 36 -11.82 15.89 -3.79
C ALA A 36 -13.04 15.85 -2.87
N ILE A 37 -14.16 16.37 -3.36
CA ILE A 37 -15.46 16.31 -2.69
C ILE A 37 -16.23 15.08 -3.22
N ASN A 38 -16.79 14.28 -2.32
CA ASN A 38 -17.53 13.08 -2.68
C ASN A 38 -18.84 13.44 -3.41
N PRO A 39 -19.24 12.72 -4.47
CA PRO A 39 -20.51 12.98 -5.16
C PRO A 39 -21.79 12.91 -4.32
N VAL A 40 -21.75 12.22 -3.17
CA VAL A 40 -22.88 12.19 -2.22
C VAL A 40 -23.10 13.56 -1.55
N VAL A 41 -22.06 14.38 -1.45
CA VAL A 41 -22.11 15.67 -0.77
C VAL A 41 -22.98 16.68 -1.55
N PRO A 42 -24.02 17.24 -0.93
CA PRO A 42 -24.86 18.26 -1.56
C PRO A 42 -24.07 19.51 -1.96
N GLU A 43 -24.46 20.13 -3.07
CA GLU A 43 -23.83 21.36 -3.57
C GLU A 43 -23.95 22.51 -2.57
N ASN A 44 -22.78 23.01 -2.12
CA ASN A 44 -22.70 24.14 -1.20
C ASN A 44 -21.52 25.07 -1.57
N PRO A 45 -21.79 26.28 -2.08
CA PRO A 45 -20.74 27.23 -2.45
C PRO A 45 -19.81 27.64 -1.29
N LEU A 46 -20.30 27.61 -0.04
CA LEU A 46 -19.51 27.93 1.14
C LEU A 46 -18.40 26.89 1.37
N LEU A 47 -18.61 25.63 0.97
CA LEU A 47 -17.65 24.56 1.18
C LEU A 47 -16.33 24.83 0.45
N ILE A 48 -16.39 25.24 -0.83
CA ILE A 48 -15.20 25.59 -1.62
C ILE A 48 -14.43 26.73 -0.96
N LYS A 49 -15.14 27.75 -0.46
CA LYS A 49 -14.51 28.86 0.28
C LYS A 49 -13.82 28.37 1.55
N ARG A 50 -14.49 27.55 2.36
CA ARG A 50 -13.92 26.99 3.60
C ARG A 50 -12.70 26.11 3.35
N ILE A 51 -12.65 25.37 2.24
CA ILE A 51 -11.46 24.63 1.81
C ILE A 51 -10.29 25.58 1.55
N LYS A 52 -10.52 26.64 0.76
CA LYS A 52 -9.48 27.64 0.45
C LYS A 52 -8.96 28.35 1.69
N ASP A 53 -9.85 28.75 2.59
CA ASP A 53 -9.51 29.39 3.86
C ASP A 53 -8.64 28.44 4.72
N MET A 54 -9.08 27.18 4.88
CA MET A 54 -8.34 26.16 5.65
C MET A 54 -6.94 25.91 5.10
N VAL A 55 -6.77 25.73 3.78
CA VAL A 55 -5.46 25.51 3.17
C VAL A 55 -4.57 26.75 3.32
N SER A 56 -5.12 27.95 3.16
CA SER A 56 -4.37 29.19 3.32
C SER A 56 -3.83 29.33 4.75
N ASP A 57 -4.67 29.08 5.75
CA ASP A 57 -4.26 29.07 7.16
C ASP A 57 -3.24 27.96 7.45
N ALA A 58 -3.46 26.76 6.92
CA ALA A 58 -2.56 25.63 7.06
C ALA A 58 -1.18 25.93 6.45
N SER A 59 -1.12 26.64 5.33
CA SER A 59 0.14 27.04 4.69
C SER A 59 0.99 27.91 5.62
N SER A 60 0.37 28.85 6.34
CA SER A 60 1.08 29.68 7.32
C SER A 60 1.52 28.90 8.56
N VAL A 61 0.68 27.97 9.03
CA VAL A 61 1.03 27.08 10.15
C VAL A 61 2.19 26.16 9.76
N LEU A 62 2.13 25.53 8.59
CA LEU A 62 3.15 24.63 8.05
C LEU A 62 4.49 25.34 7.90
N PHE A 63 4.48 26.55 7.34
CA PHE A 63 5.67 27.38 7.18
C PHE A 63 6.32 27.71 8.53
N THR A 64 5.50 28.04 9.54
CA THR A 64 6.00 28.31 10.89
C THR A 64 6.53 27.05 11.57
N ALA A 65 5.80 25.93 11.45
CA ALA A 65 6.13 24.67 12.10
C ALA A 65 7.41 24.04 11.57
N THR A 66 7.73 24.30 10.29
CA THR A 66 8.90 23.76 9.57
C THR A 66 10.06 24.76 9.50
N GLU A 67 10.02 25.81 10.32
CA GLU A 67 11.07 26.84 10.44
C GLU A 67 11.35 27.58 9.12
N GLY A 68 10.28 27.89 8.38
CA GLY A 68 10.32 28.68 7.14
C GLY A 68 10.63 27.86 5.89
N LYS A 69 10.45 26.53 5.93
CA LYS A 69 10.82 25.64 4.82
C LYS A 69 9.65 25.25 3.93
N PHE A 70 8.52 24.82 4.47
CA PHE A 70 7.45 24.24 3.65
C PHE A 70 6.17 25.07 3.67
N TYR A 71 5.49 25.18 2.52
CA TYR A 71 4.18 25.82 2.38
C TYR A 71 3.36 25.15 1.27
N PHE A 72 2.05 25.45 1.19
CA PHE A 72 1.21 24.98 0.08
C PHE A 72 1.27 25.95 -1.09
N GLU A 73 1.70 25.49 -2.27
CA GLU A 73 1.85 26.35 -3.45
C GLU A 73 0.71 26.20 -4.43
N GLU A 74 0.38 24.96 -4.83
CA GLU A 74 -0.68 24.70 -5.81
C GLU A 74 -1.63 23.59 -5.33
N ILE A 75 -2.93 23.92 -5.29
CA ILE A 75 -4.00 23.03 -4.86
C ILE A 75 -5.05 22.91 -5.97
N THR A 76 -5.40 21.67 -6.29
CA THR A 76 -6.54 21.35 -7.16
C THR A 76 -7.72 20.87 -6.31
N ILE A 77 -8.87 21.53 -6.45
CA ILE A 77 -10.13 21.16 -5.80
C ILE A 77 -11.03 20.49 -6.83
N LEU A 78 -11.27 19.19 -6.69
CA LEU A 78 -12.16 18.41 -7.53
C LEU A 78 -13.59 18.46 -6.96
N VAL A 79 -14.50 19.11 -7.67
CA VAL A 79 -15.93 19.14 -7.36
C VAL A 79 -16.70 18.02 -8.06
N PRO A 80 -17.80 17.54 -7.46
CA PRO A 80 -18.59 16.46 -8.04
C PRO A 80 -19.21 16.80 -9.41
N PRO A 81 -19.42 15.81 -10.30
CA PRO A 81 -20.08 16.02 -11.60
C PRO A 81 -21.55 16.47 -11.52
N ASN A 82 -22.23 16.23 -10.39
CA ASN A 82 -23.62 16.63 -10.17
C ASN A 82 -23.78 18.08 -9.69
N TRP A 83 -22.69 18.78 -9.38
CA TRP A 83 -22.71 20.21 -9.03
C TRP A 83 -22.83 21.06 -10.30
N SER A 84 -23.61 22.15 -10.25
CA SER A 84 -24.02 22.90 -11.45
C SER A 84 -23.96 24.42 -11.31
N GLN A 85 -23.74 24.94 -10.10
CA GLN A 85 -23.83 26.37 -9.81
C GLN A 85 -22.53 27.14 -10.09
N GLY A 86 -21.43 26.46 -10.45
CA GLY A 86 -20.13 27.09 -10.72
C GLY A 86 -19.61 26.88 -12.15
N ASP A 87 -18.80 27.82 -12.62
CA ASP A 87 -17.98 27.68 -13.82
C ASP A 87 -16.67 26.97 -13.45
N TYR A 88 -16.65 25.66 -13.58
CA TYR A 88 -15.53 24.81 -13.18
C TYR A 88 -14.65 24.45 -14.37
N GLY A 89 -13.32 24.44 -14.16
CA GLY A 89 -12.40 23.87 -15.14
C GLY A 89 -12.71 22.38 -15.35
N ARG A 90 -12.57 21.84 -16.56
CA ARG A 90 -12.81 20.40 -16.79
C ARG A 90 -11.55 19.59 -16.56
N THR A 91 -11.65 18.54 -15.76
CA THR A 91 -10.58 17.56 -15.55
C THR A 91 -10.97 16.15 -16.00
N LYS A 92 -9.96 15.31 -16.24
CA LYS A 92 -10.10 13.96 -16.79
C LYS A 92 -9.27 12.89 -16.07
N THR A 93 -8.14 13.26 -15.45
CA THR A 93 -7.21 12.31 -14.79
C THR A 93 -7.43 12.19 -13.28
N GLU A 94 -7.87 13.28 -12.67
CA GLU A 94 -8.09 13.45 -11.24
C GLU A 94 -9.42 12.77 -10.89
N THR A 95 -9.37 11.81 -9.98
CA THR A 95 -10.55 11.10 -9.47
C THR A 95 -10.58 11.18 -7.95
N TYR A 96 -11.76 10.92 -7.38
CA TYR A 96 -11.94 10.91 -5.94
C TYR A 96 -11.03 9.87 -5.26
N GLU A 97 -10.81 8.71 -5.91
CA GLU A 97 -9.97 7.61 -5.40
C GLU A 97 -8.46 7.93 -5.42
N LYS A 98 -8.05 8.95 -6.20
CA LYS A 98 -6.67 9.43 -6.29
C LYS A 98 -6.43 10.67 -5.42
N ALA A 99 -7.44 11.19 -4.73
CA ALA A 99 -7.31 12.40 -3.95
C ALA A 99 -6.47 12.19 -2.68
N ASN A 100 -5.64 13.19 -2.36
CA ASN A 100 -4.83 13.20 -1.15
C ASN A 100 -5.66 13.58 0.07
N ILE A 101 -6.65 14.45 -0.13
CA ILE A 101 -7.61 14.85 0.90
C ILE A 101 -9.01 14.66 0.33
N VAL A 102 -9.85 13.92 1.04
CA VAL A 102 -11.24 13.67 0.66
C VAL A 102 -12.19 14.39 1.60
N ILE A 103 -13.24 14.96 1.04
CA ILE A 103 -14.34 15.60 1.77
C ILE A 103 -15.61 14.78 1.56
N ASN A 104 -16.17 14.28 2.64
CA ASN A 104 -17.33 13.39 2.61
C ASN A 104 -18.33 13.72 3.73
N GLU A 105 -19.43 12.97 3.79
CA GLU A 105 -20.33 12.97 4.95
C GLU A 105 -19.67 12.33 6.18
N GLU A 106 -20.43 12.28 7.29
CA GLU A 106 -20.00 11.66 8.55
C GLU A 106 -19.55 10.21 8.31
N ASN A 107 -18.36 9.87 8.82
CA ASN A 107 -17.84 8.51 8.72
C ASN A 107 -18.46 7.66 9.85
N ARG A 108 -18.97 6.47 9.54
CA ARG A 108 -19.60 5.62 10.57
C ARG A 108 -18.63 5.19 11.67
N ALA A 109 -17.35 4.97 11.40
CA ALA A 109 -16.38 4.62 12.44
C ALA A 109 -15.74 5.83 13.11
N TYR A 110 -15.62 6.98 12.45
CA TYR A 110 -14.88 8.14 12.97
C TYR A 110 -15.76 9.33 13.36
N GLY A 111 -17.03 9.31 13.00
CA GLY A 111 -17.95 10.45 13.12
C GLY A 111 -17.47 11.62 12.26
N ASP A 112 -17.54 12.82 12.84
CA ASP A 112 -17.02 14.06 12.27
C ASP A 112 -15.54 14.33 12.60
N GLN A 113 -14.84 13.37 13.20
CA GLN A 113 -13.44 13.52 13.56
C GLN A 113 -12.55 13.44 12.31
N PRO A 114 -11.74 14.47 12.01
CA PRO A 114 -10.71 14.39 10.97
C PRO A 114 -9.72 13.26 11.26
N TYR A 115 -9.31 12.55 10.21
CA TYR A 115 -8.33 11.46 10.33
C TYR A 115 -7.54 11.25 9.04
N THR A 116 -6.39 10.60 9.15
CA THR A 116 -5.58 10.17 8.02
C THR A 116 -5.46 8.66 8.00
N LEU A 117 -5.75 8.04 6.84
CA LEU A 117 -5.59 6.61 6.66
C LEU A 117 -4.11 6.27 6.49
N GLN A 118 -3.45 6.00 7.62
CA GLN A 118 -2.02 5.72 7.74
C GLN A 118 -1.80 4.24 8.07
N TYR A 119 -1.10 3.54 7.19
CA TYR A 119 -0.68 2.13 7.35
C TYR A 119 0.82 1.92 7.11
N GLY A 120 1.51 2.96 6.65
CA GLY A 120 2.93 2.90 6.31
C GLY A 120 3.83 2.98 7.53
N GLN A 121 5.07 2.50 7.40
CA GLN A 121 6.08 2.67 8.45
C GLN A 121 6.45 4.14 8.65
N CYS A 122 7.13 4.45 9.75
CA CYS A 122 7.64 5.78 10.02
C CYS A 122 8.41 6.36 8.82
N GLY A 123 8.08 7.60 8.43
CA GLY A 123 8.68 8.27 7.27
C GLY A 123 8.00 7.97 5.93
N SER A 124 7.01 7.08 5.88
CA SER A 124 6.32 6.71 4.64
C SER A 124 5.09 7.58 4.41
N GLU A 125 4.86 8.00 3.16
CA GLU A 125 3.62 8.69 2.77
C GLU A 125 2.41 7.75 2.94
N SER A 126 1.33 8.27 3.52
CA SER A 126 0.06 7.60 3.77
C SER A 126 -0.93 7.82 2.62
N ARG A 127 -2.13 7.25 2.71
CA ARG A 127 -3.05 7.21 1.56
C ARG A 127 -3.84 8.50 1.34
N TYR A 128 -4.67 8.88 2.31
CA TYR A 128 -5.51 10.06 2.23
C TYR A 128 -5.91 10.57 3.61
N THR A 129 -6.18 11.87 3.69
CA THR A 129 -6.84 12.50 4.84
C THR A 129 -8.34 12.63 4.57
N HIS A 130 -9.17 12.28 5.55
CA HIS A 130 -10.62 12.39 5.50
C HIS A 130 -11.12 13.56 6.34
N LEU A 131 -11.88 14.46 5.71
CA LEU A 131 -12.55 15.58 6.37
C LEU A 131 -14.06 15.49 6.14
N THR A 132 -14.87 15.85 7.13
CA THR A 132 -16.33 15.88 6.94
C THR A 132 -16.83 17.25 6.53
N THR A 133 -17.94 17.29 5.80
CA THR A 133 -18.63 18.53 5.44
C THR A 133 -19.01 19.34 6.67
N LYS A 134 -19.44 18.67 7.75
CA LYS A 134 -19.77 19.32 9.01
C LYS A 134 -18.54 19.90 9.68
N PHE A 135 -17.41 19.19 9.73
CA PHE A 135 -16.15 19.78 10.21
C PHE A 135 -15.79 21.04 9.42
N MET A 136 -16.01 21.06 8.10
CA MET A 136 -15.73 22.21 7.25
C MET A 136 -16.68 23.40 7.45
N LEU A 137 -17.93 23.15 7.84
CA LEU A 137 -19.00 24.16 7.86
C LEU A 137 -19.45 24.59 9.26
N ASP A 138 -19.35 23.71 10.25
CA ASP A 138 -19.75 23.96 11.64
C ASP A 138 -18.56 24.39 12.49
N ASP A 139 -18.60 25.64 12.97
CA ASP A 139 -17.53 26.21 13.79
C ASP A 139 -17.55 25.69 15.24
N GLU A 140 -18.59 24.97 15.68
CA GLU A 140 -18.58 24.28 16.99
C GLU A 140 -17.55 23.15 17.03
N LEU A 141 -17.28 22.48 15.90
CA LEU A 141 -16.27 21.43 15.82
C LEU A 141 -14.83 21.96 15.93
N ILE A 142 -14.61 23.26 15.70
CA ILE A 142 -13.32 23.91 16.00
C ILE A 142 -13.02 23.85 17.50
N LYS A 143 -14.04 23.97 18.36
CA LYS A 143 -13.85 23.89 19.81
C LYS A 143 -13.45 22.49 20.26
N LEU A 144 -13.83 21.45 19.51
CA LEU A 144 -13.50 20.06 19.81
C LEU A 144 -12.10 19.68 19.30
N TYR A 145 -11.82 19.94 18.03
CA TYR A 145 -10.63 19.42 17.34
C TYR A 145 -9.55 20.47 17.09
N GLY A 146 -9.91 21.76 17.17
CA GLY A 146 -9.01 22.87 16.93
C GLY A 146 -9.24 23.61 15.61
N PRO A 147 -8.48 24.70 15.37
CA PRO A 147 -8.55 25.46 14.12
C PRO A 147 -8.24 24.59 12.90
N ARG A 148 -9.07 24.71 11.85
CA ARG A 148 -8.99 23.85 10.64
C ARG A 148 -7.59 23.82 10.01
N GLY A 149 -6.92 24.97 9.93
CA GLY A 149 -5.56 25.04 9.39
C GLY A 149 -4.53 24.23 10.20
N LYS A 150 -4.64 24.21 11.54
CA LYS A 150 -3.76 23.40 12.40
C LYS A 150 -4.08 21.93 12.32
N VAL A 151 -5.36 21.59 12.29
CA VAL A 151 -5.81 20.21 12.10
C VAL A 151 -5.32 19.69 10.75
N LEU A 152 -5.41 20.49 9.68
CA LEU A 152 -4.87 20.09 8.39
C LEU A 152 -3.35 19.87 8.45
N VAL A 153 -2.58 20.71 9.15
CA VAL A 153 -1.11 20.48 9.29
C VAL A 153 -0.78 19.24 10.12
N HIS A 154 -1.58 18.94 11.14
CA HIS A 154 -1.46 17.70 11.93
C HIS A 154 -1.73 16.47 11.06
N GLU A 155 -2.85 16.45 10.33
CA GLU A 155 -3.18 15.37 9.40
C GLU A 155 -2.21 15.29 8.22
N TRP A 156 -1.71 16.43 7.74
CA TRP A 156 -0.68 16.49 6.71
C TRP A 156 0.62 15.81 7.16
N ALA A 157 0.97 15.91 8.45
CA ALA A 157 2.16 15.25 8.96
C ALA A 157 2.01 13.72 8.95
N HIS A 158 0.83 13.19 9.30
CA HIS A 158 0.50 11.78 9.08
C HIS A 158 0.52 11.41 7.59
N LEU A 159 -0.07 12.26 6.76
CA LEU A 159 -0.25 12.02 5.33
C LEU A 159 1.08 11.98 4.59
N ARG A 160 1.87 13.06 4.66
CA ARG A 160 3.06 13.24 3.84
C ARG A 160 4.30 12.60 4.44
N TRP A 161 4.48 12.69 5.76
CA TRP A 161 5.73 12.28 6.40
C TRP A 161 5.63 10.99 7.20
N GLY A 162 4.44 10.41 7.35
CA GLY A 162 4.25 9.15 8.07
C GLY A 162 4.71 9.24 9.52
N VAL A 163 4.55 10.40 10.16
CA VAL A 163 4.78 10.55 11.61
C VAL A 163 3.52 10.14 12.37
N TYR A 164 3.64 10.02 13.69
CA TYR A 164 2.59 9.51 14.55
C TYR A 164 2.33 10.47 15.73
N ASP A 165 1.22 10.22 16.43
CA ASP A 165 0.84 11.01 17.59
C ASP A 165 1.85 10.87 18.75
N GLU A 166 2.11 12.00 19.40
CA GLU A 166 3.01 12.13 20.55
C GLU A 166 2.25 12.16 21.89
N ASN A 167 0.91 12.03 21.84
CA ASN A 167 0.03 11.70 22.96
C ASN A 167 -0.57 10.30 22.75
N ASP A 168 -1.23 9.75 23.78
CA ASP A 168 -1.96 8.48 23.68
C ASP A 168 -3.16 8.48 24.62
N ASP A 169 -4.38 8.39 24.07
CA ASP A 169 -5.63 8.35 24.87
C ASP A 169 -5.83 7.02 25.60
N GLY A 170 -5.28 5.92 25.08
CA GLY A 170 -5.33 4.60 25.70
C GLY A 170 -4.29 4.43 26.81
N GLN A 171 -3.17 5.14 26.73
CA GLN A 171 -2.13 5.21 27.74
C GLN A 171 -1.74 6.65 28.07
N PRO A 172 -2.65 7.44 28.69
CA PRO A 172 -2.44 8.87 28.93
C PRO A 172 -1.40 9.17 30.00
N PHE A 173 -1.00 8.18 30.80
CA PHE A 173 -0.02 8.31 31.86
C PHE A 173 0.97 7.15 31.88
N TYR A 174 2.17 7.40 32.39
CA TYR A 174 3.22 6.40 32.57
C TYR A 174 4.11 6.74 33.78
N LYS A 175 4.94 5.79 34.22
CA LYS A 175 5.94 6.04 35.27
C LYS A 175 7.25 6.48 34.64
N GLY A 176 7.72 7.68 34.97
CA GLY A 176 9.01 8.17 34.48
C GLY A 176 10.20 7.46 35.14
N ALA A 177 11.34 7.44 34.46
CA ALA A 177 12.56 6.76 34.95
C ALA A 177 13.07 7.31 36.30
N HIS A 178 12.83 8.60 36.57
CA HIS A 178 13.20 9.27 37.83
C HIS A 178 12.13 9.17 38.94
N GLY A 179 11.08 8.36 38.72
CA GLY A 179 9.95 8.22 39.63
C GLY A 179 8.84 9.25 39.40
N GLY A 180 7.64 8.93 39.87
CA GLY A 180 6.44 9.75 39.69
C GLY A 180 5.64 9.42 38.42
N ILE A 181 4.36 9.79 38.43
CA ILE A 181 3.44 9.59 37.30
C ILE A 181 3.55 10.80 36.37
N GLN A 182 3.85 10.55 35.10
CA GLN A 182 3.93 11.55 34.04
C GLN A 182 2.76 11.37 33.06
N ALA A 183 2.34 12.45 32.42
CA ALA A 183 1.40 12.39 31.30
C ALA A 183 2.15 12.08 30.00
N THR A 184 1.54 11.29 29.12
CA THR A 184 2.08 10.97 27.80
C THR A 184 1.98 12.21 26.90
N ARG A 185 3.11 12.84 26.60
CA ARG A 185 3.22 14.08 25.81
C ARG A 185 4.63 14.25 25.25
N CYS A 186 4.76 15.04 24.17
CA CYS A 186 6.06 15.37 23.57
C CYS A 186 7.02 15.99 24.59
N SER A 187 6.63 17.00 25.36
CA SER A 187 7.54 17.69 26.30
C SER A 187 7.09 17.59 27.75
N VAL A 188 8.00 17.14 28.61
CA VAL A 188 7.80 17.13 30.07
C VAL A 188 7.71 18.54 30.66
N GLU A 189 8.25 19.56 29.98
CA GLU A 189 8.17 20.96 30.39
C GLU A 189 6.78 21.57 30.16
N LEU A 190 5.92 20.92 29.37
CA LEU A 190 4.55 21.36 29.17
C LEU A 190 3.78 21.27 30.50
N TYR A 191 3.51 22.44 31.08
CA TYR A 191 2.72 22.55 32.30
C TYR A 191 1.25 22.27 32.03
N GLY A 192 0.59 21.67 33.02
CA GLY A 192 -0.84 21.44 33.03
C GLY A 192 -1.30 20.85 34.35
N GLN A 193 -2.59 20.52 34.42
CA GLN A 193 -3.22 19.94 35.60
C GLN A 193 -3.80 18.57 35.29
N ILE A 194 -3.69 17.63 36.23
CA ILE A 194 -4.32 16.31 36.14
C ILE A 194 -5.65 16.38 36.89
N VAL A 195 -6.74 16.19 36.16
CA VAL A 195 -8.10 16.35 36.67
C VAL A 195 -8.97 15.16 36.29
N ASN A 196 -10.03 14.95 37.05
CA ASN A 196 -11.05 13.96 36.73
C ASN A 196 -11.96 14.50 35.60
N ARG A 197 -12.23 13.66 34.59
CA ARG A 197 -13.00 13.98 33.37
C ARG A 197 -14.46 14.35 33.64
N ILE A 198 -15.03 13.96 34.78
CA ILE A 198 -16.45 14.11 35.12
C ILE A 198 -16.67 15.33 36.01
N ASN A 199 -15.93 15.40 37.13
CA ASN A 199 -16.14 16.44 38.14
C ASN A 199 -15.12 17.60 38.06
N HIS A 200 -14.12 17.49 37.18
CA HIS A 200 -13.09 18.49 36.91
C HIS A 200 -12.26 18.89 38.15
N THR A 201 -12.26 18.06 39.18
CA THR A 201 -11.40 18.24 40.37
C THR A 201 -10.05 17.56 40.17
N LYS A 202 -9.06 17.89 41.00
CA LYS A 202 -7.73 17.27 40.96
C LYS A 202 -7.85 15.75 41.08
N CYS A 203 -7.25 15.02 40.15
CA CYS A 203 -7.35 13.57 40.16
C CYS A 203 -6.51 12.96 41.29
N THR A 204 -7.13 12.11 42.09
CA THR A 204 -6.50 11.41 43.23
C THR A 204 -6.59 9.89 43.11
N HIS A 205 -7.35 9.38 42.15
CA HIS A 205 -7.60 7.95 41.97
C HIS A 205 -6.44 7.29 41.21
N ILE A 206 -5.81 6.30 41.86
CA ILE A 206 -4.72 5.51 41.29
C ILE A 206 -5.18 4.06 41.21
N ASP A 207 -5.02 3.47 40.03
CA ASP A 207 -5.34 2.07 39.78
C ASP A 207 -4.37 1.16 40.58
N PRO A 208 -4.88 0.21 41.37
CA PRO A 208 -4.06 -0.62 42.24
C PRO A 208 -3.16 -1.61 41.48
N ASN A 209 -3.51 -1.98 40.25
CA ASN A 209 -2.77 -2.93 39.42
C ASN A 209 -1.67 -2.21 38.63
N THR A 210 -2.01 -1.14 37.92
CA THR A 210 -1.05 -0.41 37.07
C THR A 210 -0.21 0.58 37.87
N LYS A 211 -0.68 1.00 39.05
CA LYS A 211 -0.12 2.09 39.86
C LYS A 211 -0.02 3.42 39.09
N LEU A 212 -0.92 3.63 38.15
CA LEU A 212 -1.09 4.86 37.37
C LEU A 212 -2.44 5.50 37.70
N TYR A 213 -2.67 6.74 37.27
CA TYR A 213 -3.99 7.34 37.34
C TYR A 213 -5.02 6.49 36.59
N THR A 214 -6.23 6.42 37.13
CA THR A 214 -7.35 5.71 36.52
C THR A 214 -7.81 6.40 35.22
N GLN A 215 -8.54 5.69 34.35
CA GLN A 215 -8.94 6.20 33.01
C GLN A 215 -9.85 7.44 33.05
N ASP A 216 -10.52 7.69 34.18
CA ASP A 216 -11.28 8.91 34.43
C ASP A 216 -10.40 10.14 34.66
N CYS A 217 -9.08 9.99 34.80
CA CYS A 217 -8.14 11.11 34.86
C CYS A 217 -7.71 11.57 33.46
N VAL A 218 -7.47 12.88 33.31
CA VAL A 218 -6.91 13.47 32.09
C VAL A 218 -5.94 14.59 32.44
N PHE A 219 -4.92 14.76 31.62
CA PHE A 219 -4.02 15.90 31.69
C PHE A 219 -4.54 17.04 30.81
N LEU A 220 -4.78 18.21 31.43
CA LEU A 220 -5.17 19.43 30.73
C LEU A 220 -3.98 20.38 30.68
N ALA A 221 -3.46 20.58 29.47
CA ALA A 221 -2.35 21.49 29.20
C ALA A 221 -2.75 22.96 29.37
N ASP A 222 -1.77 23.80 29.72
CA ASP A 222 -1.95 25.25 29.74
C ASP A 222 -1.94 25.83 28.31
N SER A 223 -2.85 26.78 28.08
CA SER A 223 -3.12 27.30 26.73
C SER A 223 -2.28 28.51 26.30
N GLU A 224 -1.57 29.18 27.22
CA GLU A 224 -1.01 30.52 26.95
C GLU A 224 0.53 30.59 26.85
N HIS A 225 1.30 29.70 27.47
CA HIS A 225 2.76 29.93 27.69
C HIS A 225 3.75 29.04 26.92
N TRP A 226 3.31 28.20 25.98
CA TRP A 226 4.11 27.03 25.54
C TRP A 226 4.36 26.90 24.03
N GLU A 227 4.48 28.03 23.31
CA GLU A 227 4.71 28.07 21.85
C GLU A 227 5.91 27.24 21.37
N LYS A 228 6.88 26.95 22.25
CA LYS A 228 8.14 26.25 21.93
C LYS A 228 8.27 24.85 22.53
N THR A 229 7.39 24.44 23.46
CA THR A 229 7.53 23.15 24.17
C THR A 229 6.42 22.16 23.80
N ALA A 230 5.28 22.64 23.28
CA ALA A 230 4.23 21.77 22.77
C ALA A 230 4.44 21.40 21.30
N SER A 231 3.76 20.34 20.87
CA SER A 231 3.83 19.81 19.50
C SER A 231 2.44 19.78 18.86
N LEU A 232 2.38 20.09 17.56
CA LEU A 232 1.20 19.88 16.72
C LEU A 232 0.77 18.41 16.67
N MET A 233 1.67 17.45 16.91
CA MET A 233 1.34 16.01 17.03
C MET A 233 0.86 15.61 18.44
N SER A 234 0.60 16.57 19.32
CA SER A 234 0.17 16.30 20.70
C SER A 234 -1.00 17.18 21.13
N TYR A 235 -0.94 18.49 20.86
CA TYR A 235 -2.00 19.45 21.24
C TYR A 235 -2.27 20.49 20.14
N PRO A 236 -2.65 20.08 18.91
CA PRO A 236 -2.90 20.99 17.79
C PRO A 236 -4.05 21.98 18.04
N SER A 237 -5.01 21.64 18.91
CA SER A 237 -6.15 22.50 19.24
C SER A 237 -5.80 23.71 20.10
N LEU A 238 -4.67 23.69 20.81
CA LEU A 238 -4.24 24.81 21.63
C LEU A 238 -3.78 25.98 20.76
N HIS A 239 -4.32 27.17 21.03
CA HIS A 239 -4.11 28.37 20.20
C HIS A 239 -2.62 28.72 20.00
N LYS A 240 -1.78 28.55 21.02
CA LYS A 240 -0.35 28.89 20.98
C LYS A 240 0.56 27.81 20.38
N VAL A 241 0.04 26.62 20.09
CA VAL A 241 0.88 25.52 19.57
C VAL A 241 1.01 25.62 18.05
N THR A 242 2.22 25.87 17.55
CA THR A 242 2.47 26.08 16.11
C THR A 242 3.73 25.37 15.60
N ARG A 243 4.32 24.47 16.41
CA ARG A 243 5.58 23.79 16.09
C ARG A 243 5.44 22.28 16.25
N PHE A 244 6.32 21.54 15.60
CA PHE A 244 6.52 20.12 15.86
C PHE A 244 7.55 19.91 16.97
N CYS A 245 7.47 18.75 17.62
CA CYS A 245 8.46 18.35 18.60
C CYS A 245 9.83 18.20 17.96
N SER A 246 10.86 18.69 18.66
CA SER A 246 12.25 18.60 18.26
C SER A 246 13.05 17.78 19.27
N LYS A 247 14.28 17.39 18.91
CA LYS A 247 15.23 16.74 19.82
C LYS A 247 15.36 17.38 21.21
N LYS A 248 15.17 18.71 21.33
CA LYS A 248 15.26 19.41 22.62
C LYS A 248 14.03 19.21 23.50
N THR A 249 12.86 19.07 22.89
CA THR A 249 11.57 19.01 23.59
C THR A 249 11.07 17.60 23.73
N HIS A 250 11.57 16.66 22.93
CA HIS A 250 11.04 15.31 22.78
C HIS A 250 11.33 14.37 23.95
N ASN A 251 10.26 13.77 24.44
CA ASN A 251 10.23 12.85 25.55
C ASN A 251 10.24 11.40 25.05
N ARG A 252 11.43 10.81 25.02
CA ARG A 252 11.66 9.42 24.56
C ARG A 252 11.10 8.36 25.50
N GLU A 253 10.73 8.72 26.73
CA GLU A 253 10.15 7.77 27.69
C GLU A 253 8.63 7.64 27.55
N ALA A 254 7.97 8.58 26.86
CA ALA A 254 6.52 8.57 26.73
C ALA A 254 6.05 7.37 25.88
N PRO A 255 5.09 6.56 26.36
CA PRO A 255 4.52 5.47 25.58
C PRO A 255 3.48 6.03 24.60
N ASN A 256 3.97 6.62 23.51
CA ASN A 256 3.15 7.12 22.41
C ASN A 256 3.50 6.41 21.09
N ALA A 257 2.64 6.58 20.08
CA ALA A 257 2.84 5.94 18.79
C ALA A 257 4.11 6.43 18.08
N GLN A 258 4.46 7.72 18.18
CA GLN A 258 5.70 8.25 17.62
C GLN A 258 6.95 7.52 18.12
N ASN A 259 7.09 7.35 19.43
CA ASN A 259 8.25 6.66 20.01
C ASN A 259 8.30 5.19 19.61
N ARG A 260 7.14 4.52 19.62
CA ARG A 260 7.01 3.11 19.28
C ARG A 260 7.33 2.82 17.80
N MET A 261 6.87 3.68 16.89
CA MET A 261 6.95 3.42 15.45
C MET A 261 8.17 4.06 14.79
N CYS A 262 8.74 5.11 15.38
CA CYS A 262 9.85 5.88 14.81
C CYS A 262 11.16 5.72 15.59
N ASP A 263 11.36 4.63 16.31
CA ASP A 263 12.60 4.35 17.08
C ASP A 263 12.98 5.46 18.08
N ASN A 264 11.97 6.03 18.77
CA ASN A 264 12.14 7.15 19.70
C ASN A 264 12.76 8.43 19.07
N ARG A 265 12.57 8.61 17.76
CA ARG A 265 12.95 9.83 17.04
C ARG A 265 11.83 10.86 17.10
N ASP A 266 12.22 12.12 17.23
CA ASP A 266 11.29 13.23 17.22
C ASP A 266 10.73 13.51 15.83
N VAL A 267 9.55 14.15 15.78
CA VAL A 267 8.83 14.43 14.54
C VAL A 267 9.70 15.23 13.56
N MET A 268 10.41 16.26 14.03
CA MET A 268 11.28 17.07 13.16
C MET A 268 12.42 16.25 12.54
N ASP A 269 13.06 15.38 13.32
CA ASP A 269 14.07 14.45 12.80
C ASP A 269 13.52 13.56 11.69
N VAL A 270 12.34 12.95 11.88
CA VAL A 270 11.71 12.09 10.87
C VAL A 270 11.43 12.85 9.58
N ILE A 271 10.85 14.05 9.68
CA ILE A 271 10.52 14.91 8.53
C ILE A 271 11.75 15.17 7.67
N PHE A 272 12.87 15.58 8.28
CA PHE A 272 14.03 16.03 7.53
C PHE A 272 15.08 14.96 7.22
N THR A 273 15.02 13.78 7.83
CA THR A 273 16.05 12.73 7.63
C THR A 273 15.54 11.45 6.99
N SER A 274 14.24 11.12 7.13
CA SER A 274 13.72 9.81 6.69
C SER A 274 12.39 9.85 5.95
N SER A 275 11.71 10.99 5.90
CA SER A 275 10.46 11.12 5.15
C SER A 275 10.67 11.09 3.63
N VAL A 276 9.58 11.02 2.87
CA VAL A 276 9.61 11.16 1.40
C VAL A 276 10.23 12.47 0.92
N ASP A 277 10.24 13.51 1.77
CA ASP A 277 10.83 14.82 1.47
C ASP A 277 12.27 14.98 2.00
N ALA A 278 12.84 13.98 2.68
CA ALA A 278 14.17 14.09 3.31
C ALA A 278 15.32 14.34 2.34
N LYS A 279 15.17 13.92 1.07
CA LYS A 279 16.18 14.16 0.02
C LYS A 279 16.11 15.57 -0.56
N ALA A 280 15.06 16.35 -0.26
CA ALA A 280 14.92 17.69 -0.77
C ALA A 280 15.86 18.64 -0.02
N ASN A 281 16.82 19.23 -0.73
CA ASN A 281 17.75 20.21 -0.16
C ASN A 281 17.07 21.58 -0.02
N VAL A 282 16.17 21.72 0.96
CA VAL A 282 15.33 22.90 1.15
C VAL A 282 15.91 23.83 2.21
N GLN A 283 16.16 25.07 1.82
CA GLN A 283 16.63 26.13 2.71
C GLN A 283 15.45 27.00 3.19
N PRO A 284 15.50 27.54 4.41
CA PRO A 284 14.47 28.46 4.89
C PRO A 284 14.34 29.71 4.00
N LEU A 285 13.11 30.08 3.66
CA LEU A 285 12.84 31.30 2.89
C LEU A 285 13.10 32.56 3.72
N LYS A 286 13.73 33.55 3.07
CA LYS A 286 13.93 34.89 3.64
C LYS A 286 12.73 35.78 3.31
N GLY A 287 11.66 35.67 4.08
CA GLY A 287 10.45 36.48 3.91
C GLY A 287 9.16 35.69 4.11
N PRO A 288 7.98 36.31 3.86
CA PRO A 288 6.71 35.60 3.90
C PRO A 288 6.63 34.56 2.77
N HIS A 289 5.90 33.47 3.01
CA HIS A 289 5.61 32.49 1.97
C HIS A 289 4.58 33.03 0.96
N PRO A 290 4.60 32.59 -0.31
CA PRO A 290 3.55 32.89 -1.28
C PRO A 290 2.17 32.37 -0.82
N ALA A 291 1.10 33.04 -1.26
CA ALA A 291 -0.26 32.54 -1.04
C ALA A 291 -0.55 31.32 -1.96
N PRO A 292 -1.26 30.29 -1.47
CA PRO A 292 -1.59 29.12 -2.30
C PRO A 292 -2.44 29.49 -3.51
N ARG A 293 -2.15 28.86 -4.64
CA ARG A 293 -2.94 28.97 -5.87
C ARG A 293 -3.96 27.83 -5.92
N PHE A 294 -5.19 28.18 -6.26
CA PHE A 294 -6.31 27.23 -6.30
C PHE A 294 -6.88 27.08 -7.69
N THR A 295 -7.00 25.84 -8.14
CA THR A 295 -7.73 25.49 -9.36
C THR A 295 -8.94 24.64 -8.99
N VAL A 296 -10.15 25.09 -9.34
CA VAL A 296 -11.38 24.31 -9.10
C VAL A 296 -11.76 23.60 -10.40
N MET A 297 -11.80 22.27 -10.34
CA MET A 297 -12.05 21.42 -11.49
C MET A 297 -13.24 20.49 -11.25
N GLN A 298 -13.97 20.17 -12.31
CA GLN A 298 -15.04 19.19 -12.34
C GLN A 298 -14.71 18.11 -13.36
N ARG A 299 -14.94 16.83 -13.02
CA ARG A 299 -14.72 15.74 -13.97
C ARG A 299 -15.73 15.83 -15.12
N GLY A 300 -15.23 15.88 -16.35
CA GLY A 300 -16.07 15.79 -17.56
C GLY A 300 -16.58 14.36 -17.82
N GLN A 301 -17.61 14.20 -18.65
CA GLN A 301 -18.08 12.88 -19.11
C GLN A 301 -16.92 12.11 -19.77
N ARG A 302 -16.74 10.84 -19.39
CA ARG A 302 -15.66 9.98 -19.89
C ARG A 302 -15.86 9.69 -21.38
N VAL A 303 -14.79 9.82 -22.17
CA VAL A 303 -14.78 9.53 -23.62
C VAL A 303 -13.66 8.53 -23.88
N VAL A 304 -14.04 7.31 -24.30
CA VAL A 304 -13.12 6.18 -24.51
C VAL A 304 -13.23 5.69 -25.96
N CYS A 305 -12.10 5.41 -26.60
CA CYS A 305 -12.07 4.68 -27.86
C CYS A 305 -11.35 3.34 -27.67
N LEU A 306 -12.07 2.23 -27.92
CA LEU A 306 -11.45 0.92 -28.07
C LEU A 306 -10.74 0.87 -29.42
N VAL A 307 -9.45 0.55 -29.43
CA VAL A 307 -8.64 0.36 -30.64
C VAL A 307 -8.18 -1.10 -30.64
N LEU A 308 -8.75 -1.90 -31.52
CA LEU A 308 -8.69 -3.36 -31.49
C LEU A 308 -7.84 -3.88 -32.65
N ASP A 309 -6.81 -4.66 -32.34
CA ASP A 309 -5.97 -5.32 -33.32
C ASP A 309 -6.72 -6.51 -33.92
N VAL A 310 -6.80 -6.55 -35.25
CA VAL A 310 -7.40 -7.67 -35.99
C VAL A 310 -6.42 -8.21 -37.03
N SER A 311 -5.12 -7.98 -36.83
CA SER A 311 -4.04 -8.53 -37.65
C SER A 311 -3.99 -10.05 -37.60
N GLY A 312 -3.35 -10.68 -38.60
CA GLY A 312 -3.29 -12.14 -38.70
C GLY A 312 -2.61 -12.82 -37.52
N SER A 313 -1.70 -12.13 -36.81
CA SER A 313 -1.04 -12.64 -35.60
C SER A 313 -1.99 -12.75 -34.40
N MET A 314 -3.14 -12.06 -34.44
CA MET A 314 -4.21 -12.17 -33.43
C MET A 314 -5.07 -13.44 -33.59
N HIS A 315 -4.83 -14.28 -34.60
CA HIS A 315 -5.65 -15.47 -34.85
C HIS A 315 -5.63 -16.45 -33.65
N GLY A 316 -6.74 -17.18 -33.44
CA GLY A 316 -6.84 -18.21 -32.41
C GLY A 316 -7.27 -17.66 -31.04
N SER A 317 -6.50 -17.95 -29.99
CA SER A 317 -6.85 -17.55 -28.62
C SER A 317 -6.73 -16.05 -28.37
N ARG A 318 -5.87 -15.32 -29.11
CA ARG A 318 -5.61 -13.89 -28.90
C ARG A 318 -6.80 -13.00 -29.26
N ILE A 319 -7.42 -13.21 -30.43
CA ILE A 319 -8.64 -12.48 -30.83
C ILE A 319 -9.81 -12.77 -29.89
N LEU A 320 -9.89 -14.01 -29.37
CA LEU A 320 -10.90 -14.38 -28.37
C LEU A 320 -10.67 -13.64 -27.04
N GLN A 321 -9.44 -13.62 -26.54
CA GLN A 321 -9.08 -12.87 -25.33
C GLN A 321 -9.37 -11.37 -25.49
N GLN A 322 -9.06 -10.80 -26.65
CA GLN A 322 -9.42 -9.41 -26.99
C GLN A 322 -10.92 -9.17 -26.87
N GLN A 323 -11.75 -10.04 -27.45
CA GLN A 323 -13.20 -9.92 -27.38
C GLN A 323 -13.73 -10.03 -25.96
N GLN A 324 -13.20 -10.98 -25.18
CA GLN A 324 -13.59 -11.17 -23.78
C GLN A 324 -13.26 -9.92 -22.96
N ALA A 325 -12.08 -9.33 -23.16
CA ALA A 325 -11.67 -8.08 -22.52
C ALA A 325 -12.62 -6.93 -22.86
N ALA A 326 -12.85 -6.71 -24.16
CA ALA A 326 -13.67 -5.62 -24.64
C ALA A 326 -15.13 -5.77 -24.21
N SER A 327 -15.66 -7.00 -24.19
CA SER A 327 -17.02 -7.29 -23.72
C SER A 327 -17.18 -7.02 -22.23
N LEU A 328 -16.23 -7.46 -21.40
CA LEU A 328 -16.23 -7.17 -19.97
C LEU A 328 -16.16 -5.66 -19.71
N PHE A 329 -15.31 -4.94 -20.45
CA PHE A 329 -15.20 -3.49 -20.34
C PHE A 329 -16.52 -2.78 -20.65
N LEU A 330 -17.15 -3.12 -21.79
CA LEU A 330 -18.39 -2.52 -22.27
C LEU A 330 -19.60 -2.83 -21.38
N THR A 331 -19.66 -4.02 -20.80
CA THR A 331 -20.82 -4.46 -20.01
C THR A 331 -20.70 -4.10 -18.53
N THR A 332 -19.48 -4.09 -17.99
CA THR A 332 -19.26 -4.07 -16.53
C THR A 332 -18.44 -2.87 -16.05
N ILE A 333 -17.44 -2.42 -16.83
CA ILE A 333 -16.46 -1.43 -16.35
C ILE A 333 -16.83 0.00 -16.71
N VAL A 334 -17.23 0.26 -17.95
CA VAL A 334 -17.52 1.63 -18.40
C VAL A 334 -18.77 2.19 -17.71
N GLU A 335 -18.68 3.42 -17.19
CA GLU A 335 -19.77 4.08 -16.45
C GLU A 335 -20.92 4.54 -17.37
N ASP A 336 -22.15 4.55 -16.86
CA ASP A 336 -23.29 5.15 -17.58
C ASP A 336 -23.05 6.64 -17.87
N ASN A 337 -23.58 7.15 -18.98
CA ASN A 337 -23.34 8.50 -19.53
C ASN A 337 -21.91 8.76 -20.06
N SER A 338 -21.06 7.72 -20.15
CA SER A 338 -19.79 7.78 -20.88
C SER A 338 -20.00 7.66 -22.39
N TYR A 339 -19.06 8.14 -23.20
CA TYR A 339 -19.03 7.92 -24.65
C TYR A 339 -18.00 6.85 -25.00
N VAL A 340 -18.40 5.86 -25.79
CA VAL A 340 -17.50 4.81 -26.29
C VAL A 340 -17.51 4.76 -27.82
N GLY A 341 -16.32 4.73 -28.42
CA GLY A 341 -16.08 4.44 -29.83
C GLY A 341 -15.32 3.12 -30.00
N ILE A 342 -15.46 2.50 -31.17
CA ILE A 342 -14.76 1.25 -31.51
C ILE A 342 -14.06 1.43 -32.87
N VAL A 343 -12.75 1.20 -32.86
CA VAL A 343 -11.86 1.21 -34.02
C VAL A 343 -11.16 -0.13 -34.09
N THR A 344 -11.02 -0.69 -35.29
CA THR A 344 -10.15 -1.83 -35.56
C THR A 344 -9.00 -1.44 -36.45
N PHE A 345 -7.88 -2.15 -36.36
CA PHE A 345 -6.75 -1.93 -37.24
C PHE A 345 -6.04 -3.21 -37.68
N THR A 346 -5.49 -3.14 -38.87
CA THR A 346 -4.55 -4.08 -39.51
C THR A 346 -3.40 -3.24 -40.08
N ASN A 347 -3.07 -3.36 -41.38
CA ASN A 347 -2.27 -2.39 -42.13
C ASN A 347 -3.04 -1.08 -42.44
N TYR A 348 -4.34 -1.03 -42.15
CA TYR A 348 -5.21 0.15 -42.21
C TYR A 348 -6.15 0.17 -40.99
N ALA A 349 -6.69 1.34 -40.63
CA ALA A 349 -7.58 1.51 -39.49
C ALA A 349 -8.99 1.93 -39.90
N THR A 350 -10.00 1.32 -39.30
CA THR A 350 -11.42 1.57 -39.61
C THR A 350 -12.23 1.83 -38.35
N THR A 351 -13.21 2.72 -38.44
CA THR A 351 -14.14 3.00 -37.33
C THR A 351 -15.34 2.07 -37.47
N LEU A 352 -15.46 1.09 -36.58
CA LEU A 352 -16.62 0.20 -36.53
C LEU A 352 -17.82 0.90 -35.89
N LYS A 353 -17.58 1.67 -34.84
CA LYS A 353 -18.62 2.46 -34.17
C LYS A 353 -18.13 3.85 -33.78
N PRO A 354 -18.83 4.93 -34.17
CA PRO A 354 -18.53 6.27 -33.66
C PRO A 354 -18.92 6.40 -32.18
N LEU A 355 -18.48 7.50 -31.54
CA LEU A 355 -18.78 7.78 -30.13
C LEU A 355 -20.28 7.68 -29.80
N THR A 356 -20.63 6.62 -29.09
CA THR A 356 -21.98 6.28 -28.66
C THR A 356 -22.08 6.46 -27.15
N VAL A 357 -23.15 7.10 -26.67
CA VAL A 357 -23.39 7.23 -25.23
C VAL A 357 -23.79 5.88 -24.67
N ILE A 358 -23.18 5.49 -23.55
CA ILE A 358 -23.61 4.36 -22.75
C ILE A 358 -24.85 4.80 -21.98
N HIS A 359 -26.02 4.33 -22.43
CA HIS A 359 -27.30 4.56 -21.80
C HIS A 359 -28.08 3.25 -21.78
N ARG A 360 -28.26 2.66 -20.58
CA ARG A 360 -28.95 1.37 -20.33
C ARG A 360 -28.25 0.17 -21.02
N GLU A 361 -28.72 -1.04 -20.69
CA GLU A 361 -28.19 -2.31 -21.21
C GLU A 361 -28.17 -2.38 -22.74
N GLU A 362 -29.18 -1.80 -23.42
CA GLU A 362 -29.31 -1.88 -24.87
C GLU A 362 -28.11 -1.30 -25.62
N SER A 363 -27.60 -0.14 -25.18
CA SER A 363 -26.40 0.48 -25.77
C SER A 363 -25.15 -0.39 -25.57
N ARG A 364 -25.07 -1.13 -24.45
CA ARG A 364 -23.94 -2.01 -24.13
C ARG A 364 -23.98 -3.27 -25.00
N THR A 365 -25.14 -3.93 -25.09
CA THR A 365 -25.34 -5.08 -25.98
C THR A 365 -25.05 -4.72 -27.44
N GLN A 366 -25.50 -3.55 -27.89
CA GLN A 366 -25.20 -3.06 -29.23
C GLN A 366 -23.70 -2.93 -29.47
N LEU A 367 -22.94 -2.34 -28.53
CA LEU A 367 -21.49 -2.19 -28.65
C LEU A 367 -20.74 -3.53 -28.65
N VAL A 368 -21.17 -4.50 -27.83
CA VAL A 368 -20.58 -5.85 -27.79
C VAL A 368 -20.75 -6.57 -29.14
N ASN A 369 -21.90 -6.40 -29.80
CA ASN A 369 -22.16 -7.01 -31.10
C ASN A 369 -21.28 -6.46 -32.25
N TYR A 370 -20.58 -5.33 -32.04
CA TYR A 370 -19.63 -4.77 -33.02
C TYR A 370 -18.19 -5.25 -32.81
N LEU A 371 -17.91 -6.12 -31.82
CA LEU A 371 -16.55 -6.60 -31.59
C LEU A 371 -16.09 -7.54 -32.72
N PRO A 372 -14.83 -7.42 -33.19
CA PRO A 372 -14.32 -8.17 -34.33
C PRO A 372 -14.13 -9.65 -33.99
N VAL A 373 -14.53 -10.54 -34.92
CA VAL A 373 -14.47 -12.02 -34.78
C VAL A 373 -13.39 -12.69 -35.62
N GLU A 374 -12.83 -11.98 -36.59
CA GLU A 374 -11.84 -12.50 -37.52
C GLU A 374 -10.55 -11.68 -37.43
N ALA A 375 -9.43 -12.37 -37.61
CA ALA A 375 -8.08 -11.83 -37.54
C ALA A 375 -7.40 -12.08 -38.90
N ILE A 376 -7.23 -11.02 -39.71
CA ILE A 376 -6.74 -11.11 -41.09
C ILE A 376 -5.95 -9.83 -41.43
N GLY A 377 -4.75 -9.99 -42.01
CA GLY A 377 -3.95 -8.88 -42.54
C GLY A 377 -2.68 -8.59 -41.76
N GLY A 378 -1.97 -7.52 -42.13
CA GLY A 378 -0.77 -7.05 -41.41
C GLY A 378 -1.12 -6.19 -40.19
N THR A 379 -0.09 -5.61 -39.55
CA THR A 379 -0.23 -4.86 -38.30
C THR A 379 0.38 -3.46 -38.44
N ASP A 380 -0.39 -2.42 -38.09
CA ASP A 380 0.06 -1.02 -38.02
C ASP A 380 -0.68 -0.31 -36.87
N ILE A 381 -0.10 -0.42 -35.68
CA ILE A 381 -0.64 0.14 -34.43
C ILE A 381 -0.83 1.66 -34.55
N CYS A 382 0.09 2.34 -35.22
CA CYS A 382 0.10 3.79 -35.34
C CYS A 382 -1.09 4.32 -36.15
N LYS A 383 -1.51 3.63 -37.21
CA LYS A 383 -2.76 3.97 -37.90
C LYS A 383 -3.98 3.75 -37.02
N GLY A 384 -4.00 2.67 -36.23
CA GLY A 384 -5.06 2.41 -35.24
C GLY A 384 -5.21 3.56 -34.25
N LEU A 385 -4.11 3.98 -33.63
CA LEU A 385 -4.07 5.10 -32.69
C LEU A 385 -4.49 6.42 -33.33
N LYS A 386 -3.95 6.77 -34.52
CA LYS A 386 -4.33 7.98 -35.27
C LYS A 386 -5.83 8.02 -35.55
N LYS A 387 -6.43 6.88 -35.90
CA LYS A 387 -7.88 6.78 -36.14
C LYS A 387 -8.69 6.90 -34.85
N GLY A 388 -8.22 6.31 -33.75
CA GLY A 388 -8.81 6.48 -32.42
C GLY A 388 -8.85 7.95 -31.98
N PHE A 389 -7.76 8.70 -32.22
CA PHE A 389 -7.73 10.15 -31.97
C PHE A 389 -8.76 10.90 -32.84
N GLU A 390 -8.88 10.56 -34.13
CA GLU A 390 -9.86 11.18 -35.04
C GLU A 390 -11.31 10.98 -34.55
N VAL A 391 -11.66 9.76 -34.11
CA VAL A 391 -13.00 9.44 -33.60
C VAL A 391 -13.33 10.26 -32.36
N ASN A 392 -12.35 10.44 -31.46
CA ASN A 392 -12.52 11.22 -30.24
C ASN A 392 -12.70 12.73 -30.51
N ILE A 393 -12.18 13.25 -31.64
CA ILE A 393 -12.25 14.68 -31.99
C ILE A 393 -13.57 15.07 -32.66
N LYS A 394 -14.20 14.18 -33.44
CA LYS A 394 -15.34 14.53 -34.34
C LYS A 394 -16.63 15.04 -33.69
N LYS A 395 -16.77 15.01 -32.35
CA LYS A 395 -17.99 15.46 -31.65
C LYS A 395 -17.87 16.77 -30.86
N LYS A 396 -16.72 17.45 -30.83
CA LYS A 396 -16.57 18.68 -30.02
C LYS A 396 -17.09 19.92 -30.78
N PHE A 397 -18.12 20.54 -30.21
CA PHE A 397 -18.58 21.89 -30.56
C PHE A 397 -17.41 22.89 -30.52
N LYS A 398 -17.50 23.89 -31.40
CA LYS A 398 -16.56 25.00 -31.54
C LYS A 398 -16.12 25.58 -30.19
N GLN A 399 -14.83 25.87 -30.10
CA GLN A 399 -14.11 26.52 -28.99
C GLN A 399 -13.96 25.66 -27.73
N HIS A 400 -12.92 24.82 -27.69
CA HIS A 400 -11.74 24.93 -26.81
C HIS A 400 -10.84 23.72 -27.09
N LEU A 401 -9.61 24.05 -27.49
CA LEU A 401 -8.67 23.20 -28.18
C LEU A 401 -7.82 22.41 -27.17
N HIS A 402 -7.69 21.10 -27.42
CA HIS A 402 -6.75 20.12 -26.83
C HIS A 402 -6.82 19.83 -25.32
N LYS A 403 -7.00 18.53 -24.98
CA LYS A 403 -6.12 17.72 -24.11
C LYS A 403 -6.87 16.51 -23.50
N LYS A 404 -6.32 15.30 -23.71
CA LYS A 404 -6.51 14.02 -22.99
C LYS A 404 -7.78 13.18 -23.16
N ASP A 405 -8.14 12.67 -24.34
CA ASP A 405 -9.20 11.63 -24.47
C ASP A 405 -8.58 10.21 -24.24
N GLU A 406 -9.36 9.19 -23.82
CA GLU A 406 -8.83 7.86 -23.46
C GLU A 406 -8.90 6.89 -24.65
N ILE A 407 -7.82 6.14 -24.89
CA ILE A 407 -7.75 5.03 -25.83
C ILE A 407 -7.41 3.77 -25.06
N ILE A 408 -8.14 2.68 -25.33
CA ILE A 408 -7.75 1.34 -24.89
C ILE A 408 -7.33 0.55 -26.13
N LEU A 409 -6.03 0.32 -26.27
CA LEU A 409 -5.41 -0.43 -27.35
C LEU A 409 -5.32 -1.91 -26.95
N LEU A 410 -5.89 -2.81 -27.74
CA LEU A 410 -5.74 -4.26 -27.56
C LEU A 410 -4.94 -4.79 -28.76
N THR A 411 -3.77 -5.38 -28.54
CA THR A 411 -2.83 -5.82 -29.60
C THR A 411 -1.90 -6.91 -29.08
N ASP A 412 -1.34 -7.75 -29.93
CA ASP A 412 -0.27 -8.69 -29.54
C ASP A 412 1.13 -8.06 -29.57
N GLY A 413 1.25 -6.82 -30.05
CA GLY A 413 2.48 -6.02 -29.99
C GLY A 413 3.50 -6.34 -31.08
N GLU A 414 3.15 -7.10 -32.11
CA GLU A 414 4.06 -7.49 -33.20
C GLU A 414 4.21 -6.39 -34.28
N SER A 415 4.55 -5.15 -33.88
CA SER A 415 4.79 -4.01 -34.79
C SER A 415 5.78 -3.00 -34.21
N GLU A 416 6.66 -2.44 -35.04
CA GLU A 416 7.49 -1.28 -34.67
C GLU A 416 6.61 -0.05 -34.36
N LEU A 417 6.96 0.70 -33.32
CA LEU A 417 6.15 1.78 -32.77
C LEU A 417 6.75 3.17 -33.09
N ASP A 418 6.60 3.65 -34.32
CA ASP A 418 7.20 4.92 -34.81
C ASP A 418 6.32 6.18 -34.59
N CYS A 419 5.27 6.10 -33.75
CA CYS A 419 4.31 7.21 -33.53
C CYS A 419 4.30 7.75 -32.09
N VAL A 420 5.39 7.55 -31.34
CA VAL A 420 5.50 8.00 -29.94
C VAL A 420 5.37 9.52 -29.83
N SER A 421 5.87 10.28 -30.80
CA SER A 421 5.72 11.74 -30.89
C SER A 421 4.26 12.16 -31.03
N GLU A 422 3.49 11.53 -31.92
CA GLU A 422 2.09 11.88 -32.16
C GLU A 422 1.20 11.48 -30.99
N VAL A 423 1.50 10.39 -30.28
CA VAL A 423 0.82 10.03 -29.03
C VAL A 423 1.07 11.11 -27.97
N LYS A 424 2.33 11.57 -27.81
CA LYS A 424 2.67 12.66 -26.88
C LYS A 424 1.97 13.98 -27.24
N GLU A 425 1.94 14.34 -28.52
CA GLU A 425 1.27 15.57 -29.01
C GLU A 425 -0.25 15.52 -28.87
N SER A 426 -0.87 14.33 -29.03
CA SER A 426 -2.32 14.16 -28.84
C SER A 426 -2.77 14.43 -27.40
N GLY A 427 -1.86 14.22 -26.44
CA GLY A 427 -2.13 14.22 -25.01
C GLY A 427 -3.12 13.14 -24.55
N ALA A 428 -3.54 12.21 -25.41
CA ALA A 428 -4.46 11.13 -25.06
C ALA A 428 -3.81 10.14 -24.06
N ILE A 429 -4.63 9.54 -23.20
CA ILE A 429 -4.19 8.44 -22.35
C ILE A 429 -4.37 7.16 -23.16
N VAL A 430 -3.28 6.50 -23.52
CA VAL A 430 -3.31 5.23 -24.27
C VAL A 430 -3.02 4.09 -23.30
N ASN A 431 -4.05 3.30 -23.02
CA ASN A 431 -3.99 2.12 -22.17
C ASN A 431 -3.83 0.91 -23.08
N THR A 432 -2.70 0.21 -23.00
CA THR A 432 -2.41 -0.93 -23.89
C THR A 432 -2.61 -2.26 -23.19
N ILE A 433 -3.27 -3.19 -23.87
CA ILE A 433 -3.51 -4.57 -23.46
C ILE A 433 -2.76 -5.46 -24.45
N ALA A 434 -1.65 -6.04 -23.99
CA ALA A 434 -0.79 -6.92 -24.78
C ALA A 434 -1.31 -8.37 -24.75
N LEU A 435 -1.48 -8.98 -25.92
CA LEU A 435 -2.07 -10.32 -26.11
C LEU A 435 -1.06 -11.32 -26.73
N GLY A 436 0.23 -11.23 -26.36
CA GLY A 436 1.35 -12.01 -26.90
C GLY A 436 2.14 -12.84 -25.86
N PRO A 437 3.13 -13.66 -26.27
CA PRO A 437 3.67 -14.81 -25.50
C PRO A 437 4.59 -14.48 -24.29
N SER A 438 4.71 -13.22 -23.88
CA SER A 438 5.11 -12.89 -22.49
C SER A 438 3.95 -13.07 -21.49
N ALA A 439 2.74 -13.34 -21.98
CA ALA A 439 1.64 -13.84 -21.19
C ALA A 439 1.60 -15.37 -21.29
N ASN A 440 2.30 -15.99 -20.32
CA ASN A 440 2.05 -17.33 -19.80
C ASN A 440 2.74 -18.55 -20.44
N LYS A 441 3.88 -18.95 -19.85
CA LYS A 441 4.49 -20.29 -20.02
C LYS A 441 4.21 -21.26 -18.86
N GLU A 442 3.51 -20.82 -17.81
CA GLU A 442 3.23 -21.65 -16.61
C GLU A 442 1.75 -22.09 -16.48
N LEU A 443 0.82 -21.53 -17.28
CA LEU A 443 -0.59 -21.96 -17.38
C LEU A 443 -0.75 -23.40 -17.89
N LYS A 444 0.30 -23.98 -18.47
CA LYS A 444 0.34 -25.37 -18.93
C LYS A 444 0.74 -26.38 -17.86
N ARG A 445 1.04 -25.97 -16.61
CA ARG A 445 1.50 -26.89 -15.56
C ARG A 445 0.59 -27.00 -14.33
N MET A 446 -0.59 -26.39 -14.35
CA MET A 446 -1.54 -26.45 -13.21
C MET A 446 -2.97 -26.89 -13.55
N SER A 447 -3.21 -27.53 -14.70
CA SER A 447 -4.49 -28.19 -15.03
C SER A 447 -4.48 -29.72 -14.89
N GLU A 448 -3.38 -30.33 -14.45
CA GLU A 448 -3.19 -31.79 -14.50
C GLU A 448 -3.76 -32.59 -13.31
N ILE A 449 -4.46 -31.96 -12.36
CA ILE A 449 -5.02 -32.71 -11.22
C ILE A 449 -6.54 -32.52 -11.18
N SER A 450 -7.22 -33.47 -11.82
CA SER A 450 -8.67 -33.68 -11.93
C SER A 450 -9.39 -32.72 -12.89
N GLY A 451 -9.98 -33.25 -13.96
CA GLY A 451 -10.84 -32.54 -14.94
C GLY A 451 -12.17 -32.02 -14.38
N ILE A 452 -12.21 -31.69 -13.08
CA ILE A 452 -13.37 -31.18 -12.35
C ILE A 452 -12.93 -29.94 -11.58
N LEU A 453 -13.50 -28.79 -11.92
CA LEU A 453 -13.34 -27.54 -11.20
C LEU A 453 -14.51 -27.37 -10.23
N ASN A 454 -14.26 -27.49 -8.93
CA ASN A 454 -15.25 -27.24 -7.89
C ASN A 454 -14.85 -26.07 -6.98
N GLY A 455 -15.84 -25.44 -6.37
CA GLY A 455 -15.61 -24.37 -5.41
C GLY A 455 -16.86 -23.87 -4.71
N THR A 456 -16.66 -22.94 -3.79
CA THR A 456 -17.72 -22.31 -3.00
C THR A 456 -17.53 -20.80 -3.01
N VAL A 457 -18.61 -20.05 -3.20
CA VAL A 457 -18.67 -18.60 -3.10
C VAL A 457 -19.79 -18.20 -2.15
N SER A 458 -19.45 -17.40 -1.14
CA SER A 458 -20.43 -16.88 -0.18
C SER A 458 -21.03 -15.57 -0.68
N VAL A 459 -22.34 -15.51 -0.81
CA VAL A 459 -23.13 -14.30 -1.06
C VAL A 459 -23.68 -13.83 0.28
N ASP A 460 -23.25 -12.67 0.76
CA ASP A 460 -23.76 -12.08 2.00
C ASP A 460 -25.00 -11.21 1.72
N HIS A 461 -25.69 -10.76 2.78
CA HIS A 461 -26.93 -9.98 2.65
C HIS A 461 -26.75 -8.58 2.02
N THR A 462 -25.52 -8.10 1.83
CA THR A 462 -25.24 -6.78 1.22
C THR A 462 -25.09 -6.84 -0.30
N VAL A 463 -24.85 -8.03 -0.85
CA VAL A 463 -24.72 -8.27 -2.29
C VAL A 463 -25.75 -9.31 -2.74
N GLY A 464 -26.15 -9.29 -4.01
CA GLY A 464 -27.10 -10.27 -4.52
C GLY A 464 -27.91 -9.77 -5.72
N ASN A 465 -27.91 -8.47 -5.99
CA ASN A 465 -28.58 -7.95 -7.17
C ASN A 465 -27.73 -8.22 -8.42
N LYS A 466 -28.40 -8.62 -9.50
CA LYS A 466 -27.75 -8.94 -10.80
C LYS A 466 -26.59 -9.94 -10.64
N THR A 467 -26.74 -10.92 -9.74
CA THR A 467 -25.72 -11.95 -9.56
C THR A 467 -25.61 -12.78 -10.83
N THR A 468 -24.41 -12.80 -11.41
CA THR A 468 -24.13 -13.46 -12.68
C THR A 468 -22.95 -14.40 -12.52
N PHE A 469 -23.16 -15.66 -12.85
CA PHE A 469 -22.12 -16.68 -12.98
C PHE A 469 -21.73 -16.79 -14.45
N LEU A 470 -20.49 -16.46 -14.77
CA LEU A 470 -19.96 -16.47 -16.12
C LEU A 470 -18.85 -17.52 -16.21
N VAL A 471 -19.10 -18.58 -16.97
CA VAL A 471 -18.12 -19.63 -17.26
C VAL A 471 -17.53 -19.37 -18.65
N LEU A 472 -16.22 -19.20 -18.73
CA LEU A 472 -15.47 -18.97 -19.96
C LEU A 472 -14.71 -20.24 -20.34
N HIS A 473 -14.68 -20.55 -21.63
CA HIS A 473 -13.95 -21.69 -22.19
C HIS A 473 -13.19 -21.29 -23.47
N GLU A 474 -12.06 -21.96 -23.74
CA GLU A 474 -11.17 -21.57 -24.85
C GLU A 474 -11.54 -22.23 -26.18
N SER A 475 -11.96 -23.49 -26.16
CA SER A 475 -12.19 -24.28 -27.36
C SER A 475 -13.57 -24.94 -27.32
N GLN A 476 -13.70 -26.07 -26.62
CA GLN A 476 -14.94 -26.82 -26.53
C GLN A 476 -15.75 -26.38 -25.31
N SER A 477 -17.07 -26.33 -25.45
CA SER A 477 -17.95 -26.12 -24.31
C SER A 477 -17.70 -27.18 -23.22
N PRO A 478 -17.74 -26.82 -21.92
CA PRO A 478 -17.74 -27.81 -20.84
C PRO A 478 -18.89 -28.82 -21.04
N GLU A 479 -18.68 -30.05 -20.57
CA GLU A 479 -19.68 -31.12 -20.64
C GLU A 479 -20.82 -30.89 -19.64
N ASP A 480 -20.47 -30.34 -18.48
CA ASP A 480 -21.41 -30.16 -17.37
C ASP A 480 -21.03 -28.93 -16.53
N ILE A 481 -22.04 -28.15 -16.16
CA ILE A 481 -21.94 -27.01 -15.26
C ILE A 481 -23.08 -27.16 -14.26
N GLU A 482 -22.74 -27.30 -12.98
CA GLU A 482 -23.70 -27.36 -11.88
C GLU A 482 -23.41 -26.24 -10.88
N ILE A 483 -24.44 -25.47 -10.53
CA ILE A 483 -24.40 -24.49 -9.45
C ILE A 483 -25.52 -24.84 -8.47
N LYS A 484 -25.18 -24.93 -7.19
CA LYS A 484 -26.14 -25.16 -6.12
C LYS A 484 -26.19 -23.95 -5.19
N SER A 485 -27.40 -23.44 -5.01
CA SER A 485 -27.72 -22.35 -4.08
C SER A 485 -27.71 -22.81 -2.60
N PRO A 486 -27.69 -21.86 -1.64
CA PRO A 486 -27.76 -22.16 -0.21
C PRO A 486 -29.02 -22.95 0.20
N SER A 487 -30.17 -22.67 -0.41
CA SER A 487 -31.42 -23.43 -0.18
C SER A 487 -31.41 -24.84 -0.80
N GLY A 488 -30.42 -25.13 -1.64
CA GLY A 488 -30.27 -26.41 -2.33
C GLY A 488 -30.86 -26.47 -3.74
N GLN A 489 -31.41 -25.36 -4.27
CA GLN A 489 -31.78 -25.26 -5.69
C GLN A 489 -30.52 -25.47 -6.55
N ILE A 490 -30.62 -26.36 -7.53
CA ILE A 490 -29.57 -26.66 -8.49
C ILE A 490 -29.91 -25.96 -9.80
N TYR A 491 -28.90 -25.33 -10.41
CA TYR A 491 -28.89 -24.78 -11.75
C TYR A 491 -27.90 -25.60 -12.55
N ASP A 492 -28.33 -26.16 -13.66
CA ASP A 492 -27.52 -27.04 -14.49
C ASP A 492 -27.16 -26.37 -15.83
N PHE A 493 -26.48 -27.12 -16.70
CA PHE A 493 -26.02 -26.63 -17.99
C PHE A 493 -27.12 -25.97 -18.85
N ILE A 494 -28.39 -26.37 -18.70
CA ILE A 494 -29.53 -25.87 -19.49
C ILE A 494 -29.92 -24.44 -19.06
N ASP A 495 -29.68 -24.08 -17.81
CA ASP A 495 -30.03 -22.76 -17.27
C ASP A 495 -29.08 -21.66 -17.72
N PHE A 496 -27.91 -22.03 -18.27
CA PHE A 496 -26.94 -21.07 -18.78
C PHE A 496 -27.26 -20.64 -20.20
N GLN A 497 -27.11 -19.35 -20.46
CA GLN A 497 -27.15 -18.81 -21.82
C GLN A 497 -25.77 -18.97 -22.48
N PRO A 498 -25.64 -19.80 -23.53
CA PRO A 498 -24.39 -19.94 -24.25
C PRO A 498 -24.20 -18.78 -25.23
N SER A 499 -22.96 -18.32 -25.36
CA SER A 499 -22.53 -17.40 -26.42
C SER A 499 -21.38 -18.01 -27.18
N SER A 500 -21.66 -18.46 -28.41
CA SER A 500 -20.63 -19.01 -29.30
C SER A 500 -19.61 -17.96 -29.74
N ILE A 501 -19.97 -16.66 -29.66
CA ILE A 501 -19.12 -15.53 -30.04
C ILE A 501 -18.06 -15.28 -28.97
N SER A 502 -18.47 -15.17 -27.70
CA SER A 502 -17.55 -14.91 -26.57
C SER A 502 -16.98 -16.18 -25.93
N LYS A 503 -17.44 -17.36 -26.37
CA LYS A 503 -17.18 -18.68 -25.76
C LYS A 503 -17.45 -18.68 -24.26
N THR A 504 -18.67 -18.27 -23.92
CA THR A 504 -19.11 -18.13 -22.53
C THR A 504 -20.45 -18.80 -22.29
N HIS A 505 -20.65 -19.29 -21.08
CA HIS A 505 -21.94 -19.69 -20.53
C HIS A 505 -22.26 -18.72 -19.39
N SER A 506 -23.37 -17.99 -19.47
CA SER A 506 -23.78 -17.03 -18.44
C SER A 506 -25.10 -17.43 -17.80
N LEU A 507 -25.11 -17.52 -16.47
CA LEU A 507 -26.32 -17.67 -15.66
C LEU A 507 -26.54 -16.38 -14.87
N VAL A 508 -27.70 -15.73 -15.08
CA VAL A 508 -28.12 -14.55 -14.32
C VAL A 508 -29.21 -14.98 -13.34
N ILE A 509 -28.95 -14.86 -12.05
CA ILE A 509 -29.92 -15.16 -11.00
C ILE A 509 -31.03 -14.11 -11.04
N GLN A 510 -32.27 -14.56 -11.13
CA GLN A 510 -33.43 -13.68 -11.17
C GLN A 510 -33.72 -13.13 -9.77
N GLY A 511 -33.90 -11.81 -9.67
CA GLY A 511 -34.08 -11.13 -8.39
C GLY A 511 -32.78 -10.95 -7.60
N THR A 512 -32.89 -10.94 -6.27
CA THR A 512 -31.74 -10.88 -5.36
C THR A 512 -31.31 -12.30 -5.01
N ALA A 513 -30.05 -12.65 -5.28
CA ALA A 513 -29.50 -13.97 -4.96
C ALA A 513 -29.57 -14.27 -3.46
N GLU A 514 -29.86 -15.53 -3.13
CA GLU A 514 -29.94 -16.00 -1.75
C GLU A 514 -28.64 -15.79 -0.99
N THR A 515 -28.75 -15.32 0.26
CA THR A 515 -27.64 -15.21 1.19
C THR A 515 -27.17 -16.60 1.63
N GLY A 516 -25.87 -16.84 1.58
CA GLY A 516 -25.22 -18.08 2.02
C GLY A 516 -24.16 -18.57 1.04
N ASP A 517 -23.73 -19.81 1.25
CA ASP A 517 -22.72 -20.47 0.44
C ASP A 517 -23.33 -21.10 -0.81
N TRP A 518 -22.92 -20.60 -1.97
CA TRP A 518 -23.20 -21.19 -3.27
C TRP A 518 -22.04 -22.09 -3.68
N THR A 519 -22.32 -23.31 -4.11
CA THR A 519 -21.29 -24.26 -4.57
C THR A 519 -21.39 -24.46 -6.07
N TYR A 520 -20.26 -24.54 -6.76
CA TYR A 520 -20.24 -24.82 -8.20
C TYR A 520 -19.33 -26.01 -8.50
N THR A 521 -19.69 -26.75 -9.56
CA THR A 521 -18.92 -27.86 -10.13
C THR A 521 -18.95 -27.73 -11.65
N ILE A 522 -17.79 -27.72 -12.29
CA ILE A 522 -17.67 -27.66 -13.76
C ILE A 522 -16.80 -28.82 -14.21
N LYS A 523 -17.29 -29.63 -15.16
CA LYS A 523 -16.54 -30.76 -15.73
C LYS A 523 -15.93 -30.35 -17.07
N ASN A 524 -14.61 -30.49 -17.17
CA ASN A 524 -13.86 -30.18 -18.37
C ASN A 524 -13.60 -31.45 -19.18
N THR A 525 -13.92 -31.43 -20.47
CA THR A 525 -13.84 -32.58 -21.39
C THR A 525 -12.45 -32.80 -21.99
N LEU A 526 -11.59 -31.79 -21.99
CA LEU A 526 -10.22 -31.84 -22.52
C LEU A 526 -9.21 -31.43 -21.45
N SER A 527 -8.13 -32.21 -21.29
CA SER A 527 -7.04 -31.95 -20.32
C SER A 527 -6.30 -30.64 -20.56
N ASP A 528 -6.35 -30.12 -21.79
CA ASP A 528 -5.49 -29.05 -22.29
C ASP A 528 -6.22 -27.70 -22.47
N GLN A 529 -7.50 -27.61 -22.07
CA GLN A 529 -8.30 -26.38 -22.12
C GLN A 529 -8.33 -25.69 -20.75
N SER A 530 -8.20 -24.36 -20.72
CA SER A 530 -8.53 -23.58 -19.53
C SER A 530 -10.04 -23.26 -19.45
N ILE A 531 -10.64 -23.50 -18.28
CA ILE A 531 -12.02 -23.11 -17.96
C ILE A 531 -11.98 -22.13 -16.79
N THR A 532 -12.58 -20.95 -16.92
CA THR A 532 -12.64 -19.98 -15.83
C THR A 532 -14.07 -19.68 -15.44
N ILE A 533 -14.33 -19.53 -14.14
CA ILE A 533 -15.62 -19.07 -13.62
C ILE A 533 -15.42 -17.70 -12.97
N THR A 534 -16.25 -16.74 -13.37
CA THR A 534 -16.33 -15.41 -12.78
C THR A 534 -17.71 -15.22 -12.18
N ILE A 535 -17.77 -14.87 -10.90
CA ILE A 535 -19.02 -14.56 -10.21
C ILE A 535 -19.04 -13.07 -9.94
N THR A 536 -20.01 -12.36 -10.50
CA THR A 536 -20.21 -10.93 -10.24
C THR A 536 -21.54 -10.73 -9.53
N SER A 537 -21.60 -9.78 -8.60
CA SER A 537 -22.81 -9.45 -7.86
C SER A 537 -22.79 -7.97 -7.50
N ARG A 538 -23.95 -7.32 -7.52
CA ARG A 538 -24.11 -5.90 -7.17
C ARG A 538 -24.73 -5.76 -5.79
N ALA A 539 -24.51 -4.59 -5.19
CA ALA A 539 -25.10 -4.22 -3.92
C ALA A 539 -26.64 -4.34 -3.97
N VAL A 540 -27.23 -4.87 -2.90
CA VAL A 540 -28.69 -5.04 -2.78
C VAL A 540 -29.40 -3.69 -2.70
N SER A 541 -28.75 -2.70 -2.06
CA SER A 541 -29.26 -1.34 -1.91
C SER A 541 -28.11 -0.36 -1.67
N GLU A 542 -28.26 0.90 -2.09
CA GLU A 542 -27.34 1.99 -1.71
C GLU A 542 -27.31 2.23 -0.19
N ALA A 543 -28.36 1.83 0.54
CA ALA A 543 -28.43 1.97 2.00
C ALA A 543 -27.54 0.97 2.76
N ILE A 544 -27.19 -0.17 2.14
CA ILE A 544 -26.38 -1.25 2.73
C ILE A 544 -25.22 -1.58 1.78
N PRO A 545 -24.18 -0.73 1.73
CA PRO A 545 -23.04 -0.95 0.85
C PRO A 545 -22.24 -2.19 1.27
N PRO A 546 -21.65 -2.91 0.30
CA PRO A 546 -21.00 -4.18 0.58
C PRO A 546 -19.65 -4.02 1.27
N VAL A 547 -19.17 -5.12 1.87
CA VAL A 547 -17.76 -5.21 2.29
C VAL A 547 -16.88 -4.98 1.06
N THR A 548 -15.97 -4.02 1.19
CA THR A 548 -15.01 -3.62 0.18
C THR A 548 -13.62 -4.06 0.62
N VAL A 549 -12.82 -4.50 -0.35
CA VAL A 549 -11.42 -4.86 -0.15
C VAL A 549 -10.61 -4.07 -1.16
N LYS A 550 -9.57 -3.40 -0.69
CA LYS A 550 -8.58 -2.77 -1.56
C LYS A 550 -7.21 -3.29 -1.21
N ALA A 551 -6.41 -3.61 -2.23
CA ALA A 551 -5.09 -4.20 -2.08
C ALA A 551 -4.03 -3.26 -2.62
N TYR A 552 -2.93 -3.12 -1.88
CA TYR A 552 -1.92 -2.11 -2.12
C TYR A 552 -0.53 -2.60 -1.72
N MET A 553 0.46 -1.81 -2.14
CA MET A 553 1.89 -2.05 -1.90
C MET A 553 2.56 -0.73 -1.50
N SER A 554 3.68 -0.79 -0.77
CA SER A 554 4.40 0.42 -0.33
C SER A 554 5.19 1.11 -1.44
N GLN A 555 5.54 0.40 -2.50
CA GLN A 555 6.41 0.88 -3.56
C GLN A 555 6.09 0.19 -4.89
N GLN A 556 6.49 0.81 -6.00
CA GLN A 556 6.26 0.27 -7.36
C GLN A 556 7.42 -0.60 -7.87
N SER A 557 8.53 -0.66 -7.14
CA SER A 557 9.66 -1.55 -7.43
C SER A 557 10.39 -1.98 -6.16
N ILE A 558 11.05 -3.15 -6.18
CA ILE A 558 11.98 -3.61 -5.15
C ILE A 558 13.39 -3.53 -5.71
N ASP A 559 14.21 -2.68 -5.11
CA ASP A 559 15.63 -2.49 -5.43
C ASP A 559 16.58 -3.07 -4.37
N GLY A 560 16.04 -3.80 -3.39
CA GLY A 560 16.79 -4.34 -2.26
C GLY A 560 17.11 -3.33 -1.15
N SER A 561 16.77 -2.05 -1.32
CA SER A 561 17.00 -1.03 -0.29
C SER A 561 16.01 -1.11 0.88
N LYS A 562 14.76 -1.51 0.59
CA LYS A 562 13.68 -1.70 1.57
C LYS A 562 12.80 -2.90 1.17
N PRO A 563 12.28 -3.67 2.13
CA PRO A 563 11.30 -4.73 1.85
C PRO A 563 9.98 -4.14 1.36
N MET A 564 9.26 -4.88 0.51
CA MET A 564 7.93 -4.49 0.06
C MET A 564 6.92 -4.74 1.18
N LEU A 565 6.09 -3.75 1.51
CA LEU A 565 4.95 -3.94 2.40
C LEU A 565 3.70 -4.19 1.54
N VAL A 566 3.04 -5.33 1.74
CA VAL A 566 1.77 -5.69 1.11
C VAL A 566 0.68 -5.51 2.14
N TYR A 567 -0.39 -4.78 1.80
CA TYR A 567 -1.50 -4.56 2.72
C TYR A 567 -2.86 -4.55 2.01
N ALA A 568 -3.89 -4.87 2.78
CA ALA A 568 -5.28 -4.90 2.35
C ALA A 568 -6.18 -4.13 3.32
N GLU A 569 -6.89 -3.13 2.81
CA GLU A 569 -7.93 -2.40 3.53
C GLU A 569 -9.24 -3.17 3.40
N VAL A 570 -9.77 -3.69 4.51
CA VAL A 570 -11.07 -4.38 4.56
C VAL A 570 -12.07 -3.49 5.30
N ASN A 571 -13.04 -2.95 4.57
CA ASN A 571 -13.93 -1.91 5.07
C ASN A 571 -15.38 -2.13 4.64
N GLN A 572 -16.32 -1.83 5.52
CA GLN A 572 -17.75 -1.78 5.22
C GLN A 572 -18.36 -0.48 5.75
N LYS A 573 -18.87 0.37 4.85
CA LYS A 573 -19.52 1.65 5.20
C LYS A 573 -18.64 2.58 6.06
N GLY A 574 -17.34 2.62 5.79
CA GLY A 574 -16.38 3.40 6.58
C GLY A 574 -15.95 2.73 7.88
N VAL A 575 -16.47 1.54 8.20
CA VAL A 575 -16.10 0.76 9.39
C VAL A 575 -15.10 -0.33 9.04
N PRO A 576 -13.95 -0.41 9.74
CA PRO A 576 -13.02 -1.52 9.64
C PRO A 576 -13.66 -2.89 9.88
N VAL A 577 -13.39 -3.85 8.99
CA VAL A 577 -13.81 -5.24 9.17
C VAL A 577 -12.61 -6.02 9.71
N ILE A 578 -12.68 -6.40 10.98
CA ILE A 578 -11.65 -7.16 11.67
C ILE A 578 -11.99 -8.66 11.71
N LEU A 579 -11.02 -9.49 12.12
CA LEU A 579 -11.12 -10.95 12.22
C LEU A 579 -11.48 -11.68 10.91
N ALA A 580 -11.22 -11.05 9.76
CA ALA A 580 -11.24 -11.72 8.46
C ALA A 580 -9.94 -12.50 8.21
N ASP A 581 -10.03 -13.60 7.46
CA ASP A 581 -8.89 -14.35 6.95
C ASP A 581 -8.45 -13.71 5.63
N VAL A 582 -7.24 -13.13 5.58
CA VAL A 582 -6.73 -12.38 4.44
C VAL A 582 -5.49 -13.06 3.86
N MET A 583 -5.60 -13.50 2.60
CA MET A 583 -4.52 -14.17 1.86
C MET A 583 -4.17 -13.37 0.61
N ALA A 584 -2.95 -12.82 0.58
CA ALA A 584 -2.33 -12.27 -0.61
C ALA A 584 -1.63 -13.37 -1.43
N THR A 585 -1.70 -13.26 -2.75
CA THR A 585 -1.07 -14.11 -3.74
C THR A 585 -0.29 -13.20 -4.67
N LEU A 586 1.02 -13.38 -4.74
CA LEU A 586 1.89 -12.67 -5.67
C LEU A 586 2.36 -13.62 -6.76
N GLU A 587 2.23 -13.22 -8.00
CA GLU A 587 2.60 -14.04 -9.16
C GLU A 587 3.61 -13.28 -10.04
N SER A 588 4.74 -13.91 -10.36
CA SER A 588 5.74 -13.35 -11.27
C SER A 588 5.37 -13.58 -12.74
N ASP A 589 5.95 -12.78 -13.62
CA ASP A 589 5.94 -12.97 -15.08
C ASP A 589 6.57 -14.30 -15.51
N ALA A 590 7.51 -14.83 -14.72
CA ALA A 590 8.06 -16.17 -14.88
C ALA A 590 7.13 -17.29 -14.36
N GLY A 591 5.98 -16.96 -13.77
CA GLY A 591 4.99 -17.92 -13.28
C GLY A 591 5.21 -18.43 -11.85
N ASP A 592 6.16 -17.87 -11.10
CA ASP A 592 6.35 -18.19 -9.69
C ASP A 592 5.23 -17.59 -8.85
N GLN A 593 4.62 -18.41 -7.96
CA GLN A 593 3.54 -17.97 -7.09
C GLN A 593 3.96 -17.98 -5.61
N TYR A 594 3.65 -16.90 -4.90
CA TYR A 594 3.91 -16.71 -3.48
C TYR A 594 2.61 -16.43 -2.73
N GLN A 595 2.37 -17.13 -1.64
CA GLN A 595 1.22 -16.88 -0.77
C GLN A 595 1.64 -16.22 0.55
N LEU A 596 0.97 -15.12 0.90
CA LEU A 596 1.18 -14.35 2.12
C LEU A 596 -0.12 -14.18 2.88
N GLU A 597 -0.20 -14.70 4.10
CA GLU A 597 -1.26 -14.37 5.04
C GLU A 597 -1.01 -12.97 5.62
N LEU A 598 -1.94 -12.04 5.38
CA LEU A 598 -1.86 -10.68 5.91
C LEU A 598 -2.53 -10.65 7.29
N LEU A 599 -1.94 -9.94 8.24
CA LEU A 599 -2.38 -9.92 9.65
C LEU A 599 -2.76 -8.50 10.08
N ASP A 600 -3.80 -8.40 10.92
CA ASP A 600 -4.24 -7.18 11.62
C ASP A 600 -4.08 -7.43 13.13
N ASN A 601 -2.84 -7.33 13.62
CA ASN A 601 -2.42 -7.72 14.97
C ASN A 601 -1.57 -6.66 15.71
N GLY A 602 -1.27 -5.54 15.07
CA GLY A 602 -0.43 -4.45 15.52
C GLY A 602 1.03 -4.83 15.71
N ALA A 603 1.54 -5.81 14.95
CA ALA A 603 2.91 -6.28 15.05
C ALA A 603 3.62 -6.39 13.70
N GLY A 604 4.91 -6.05 13.70
CA GLY A 604 5.79 -6.20 12.54
C GLY A 604 5.39 -5.27 11.38
N ALA A 605 4.80 -5.86 10.34
CA ALA A 605 4.31 -5.14 9.17
C ALA A 605 3.07 -4.30 9.48
N ASP A 606 2.30 -4.73 10.48
CA ASP A 606 1.06 -4.07 10.86
C ASP A 606 1.30 -3.05 11.97
N ALA A 607 0.88 -1.81 11.69
CA ALA A 607 1.11 -0.68 12.56
C ALA A 607 0.13 -0.66 13.74
N PHE A 608 -1.12 -1.08 13.51
CA PHE A 608 -2.19 -0.94 14.49
C PHE A 608 -3.12 -2.13 14.48
N ARG A 609 -3.27 -2.76 15.63
CA ARG A 609 -4.19 -3.88 15.79
C ARG A 609 -5.65 -3.44 15.65
N ASN A 610 -6.44 -4.30 15.03
CA ASN A 610 -7.88 -4.19 14.83
C ASN A 610 -8.32 -2.88 14.16
N ASP A 611 -7.54 -2.38 13.20
CA ASP A 611 -7.88 -1.19 12.42
C ASP A 611 -8.45 -1.52 11.02
N GLY A 612 -8.57 -2.82 10.69
CA GLY A 612 -9.08 -3.33 9.41
C GLY A 612 -8.07 -3.27 8.27
N ILE A 613 -6.81 -2.98 8.57
CA ILE A 613 -5.69 -3.02 7.64
C ILE A 613 -4.86 -4.26 7.95
N TYR A 614 -4.84 -5.17 6.99
CA TYR A 614 -4.08 -6.41 7.11
C TYR A 614 -2.80 -6.27 6.34
N SER A 615 -1.64 -6.54 6.94
CA SER A 615 -0.37 -6.35 6.23
C SER A 615 0.68 -7.44 6.50
N ARG A 616 1.65 -7.55 5.57
CA ARG A 616 2.84 -8.39 5.69
C ARG A 616 3.97 -7.88 4.78
N PHE A 617 5.22 -8.12 5.18
CA PHE A 617 6.36 -7.89 4.30
C PHE A 617 6.48 -8.99 3.24
N PHE A 618 6.79 -8.59 2.03
CA PHE A 618 7.20 -9.45 0.93
C PHE A 618 8.67 -9.19 0.58
N THR A 619 9.42 -10.27 0.51
CA THR A 619 10.85 -10.27 0.14
C THR A 619 11.07 -11.37 -0.88
N THR A 620 11.73 -11.06 -1.99
CA THR A 620 12.10 -12.03 -3.02
C THR A 620 13.45 -11.64 -3.62
N SER A 621 14.25 -12.65 -3.96
CA SER A 621 15.51 -12.52 -4.70
C SER A 621 15.33 -12.69 -6.22
N LYS A 622 14.13 -13.07 -6.67
CA LYS A 622 13.85 -13.30 -8.08
C LYS A 622 13.44 -12.00 -8.77
N LYS A 623 14.24 -11.58 -9.75
CA LYS A 623 13.91 -10.45 -10.65
C LYS A 623 12.68 -10.79 -11.49
N GLY A 624 11.96 -9.75 -11.91
CA GLY A 624 10.76 -9.90 -12.74
C GLY A 624 9.64 -8.98 -12.32
N ARG A 625 8.56 -8.95 -13.11
CA ARG A 625 7.33 -8.22 -12.78
C ARG A 625 6.39 -9.13 -12.01
N TYR A 626 5.79 -8.60 -10.94
CA TYR A 626 4.88 -9.32 -10.07
C TYR A 626 3.50 -8.65 -10.05
N ASN A 627 2.46 -9.46 -9.94
CA ASN A 627 1.07 -9.03 -9.77
C ASN A 627 0.56 -9.44 -8.39
N LEU A 628 -0.22 -8.57 -7.74
CA LEU A 628 -0.81 -8.82 -6.42
C LEU A 628 -2.30 -9.15 -6.53
N LYS A 629 -2.73 -10.23 -5.87
CA LYS A 629 -4.13 -10.57 -5.65
C LYS A 629 -4.37 -10.81 -4.17
N VAL A 630 -5.45 -10.30 -3.61
CA VAL A 630 -5.84 -10.52 -2.21
C VAL A 630 -7.21 -11.15 -2.15
N LYS A 631 -7.31 -12.30 -1.49
CA LYS A 631 -8.57 -12.96 -1.15
C LYS A 631 -8.85 -12.72 0.33
N VAL A 632 -10.05 -12.22 0.62
CA VAL A 632 -10.55 -12.02 1.98
C VAL A 632 -11.76 -12.91 2.16
N GLN A 633 -11.78 -13.66 3.25
CA GLN A 633 -12.94 -14.46 3.62
C GLN A 633 -13.20 -14.34 5.12
N ARG A 634 -14.46 -14.36 5.49
CA ARG A 634 -14.87 -14.47 6.88
C ARG A 634 -15.97 -15.52 6.94
N LYS A 635 -15.83 -16.49 7.84
CA LYS A 635 -16.91 -17.41 8.19
C LYS A 635 -17.56 -16.91 9.47
N ASP A 636 -18.88 -16.94 9.51
CA ASP A 636 -19.66 -16.62 10.70
C ASP A 636 -19.24 -17.57 11.84
N LYS A 637 -18.71 -16.99 12.92
CA LYS A 637 -18.30 -17.72 14.13
C LYS A 637 -19.33 -17.58 15.26
N GLY A 638 -20.52 -17.03 14.96
CA GLY A 638 -21.58 -16.76 15.94
C GLY A 638 -21.26 -15.58 16.87
N LYS A 639 -22.22 -15.25 17.76
CA LYS A 639 -22.19 -14.07 18.67
C LYS A 639 -21.08 -14.08 19.76
N ASN A 640 -20.09 -14.97 19.68
CA ASN A 640 -19.02 -15.15 20.67
C ASN A 640 -17.65 -14.63 20.21
N ASN A 641 -17.59 -13.69 19.26
CA ASN A 641 -16.41 -12.83 19.14
C ASN A 641 -16.43 -11.89 20.35
N GLY A 642 -15.75 -12.25 21.44
CA GLY A 642 -15.65 -11.40 22.63
C GLY A 642 -15.35 -9.97 22.22
N GLN A 643 -16.11 -8.99 22.73
CA GLN A 643 -16.12 -7.58 22.28
C GLN A 643 -14.72 -7.07 21.89
N VAL A 644 -14.38 -7.16 20.59
CA VAL A 644 -13.11 -6.68 20.07
C VAL A 644 -13.30 -5.22 19.73
N ARG A 645 -12.75 -4.34 20.57
CA ARG A 645 -12.88 -2.89 20.38
C ARG A 645 -12.02 -2.42 19.22
N LEU A 646 -12.65 -1.75 18.26
CA LEU A 646 -11.96 -0.98 17.23
C LEU A 646 -11.16 0.15 17.89
N LYS A 647 -9.92 0.35 17.47
CA LYS A 647 -9.12 1.50 17.88
C LYS A 647 -8.95 2.45 16.70
N ARG A 648 -9.16 3.74 16.96
CA ARG A 648 -8.97 4.83 16.00
C ARG A 648 -7.55 5.38 16.18
N HIS A 649 -6.85 5.60 15.08
CA HIS A 649 -5.47 6.08 15.05
C HIS A 649 -5.32 7.17 13.99
N SER A 650 -4.28 8.00 14.12
CA SER A 650 -3.98 9.12 13.22
C SER A 650 -5.21 10.02 13.03
N VAL A 651 -5.77 10.45 14.16
CA VAL A 651 -6.99 11.25 14.25
C VAL A 651 -6.70 12.57 14.93
N ALA A 652 -7.38 13.63 14.49
CA ALA A 652 -7.28 14.93 15.15
C ALA A 652 -7.62 14.78 16.65
N PRO A 653 -6.69 15.08 17.56
CA PRO A 653 -6.86 14.77 18.97
C PRO A 653 -7.96 15.63 19.58
N TYR A 654 -8.85 14.99 20.32
CA TYR A 654 -9.85 15.68 21.10
C TYR A 654 -9.24 16.14 22.43
N VAL A 655 -9.23 17.44 22.66
CA VAL A 655 -8.76 18.00 23.94
C VAL A 655 -9.98 18.31 24.79
N PRO A 656 -10.17 17.65 25.95
CA PRO A 656 -11.37 17.85 26.79
C PRO A 656 -11.47 19.25 27.40
N GLY A 657 -10.34 19.95 27.51
CA GLY A 657 -10.27 21.28 28.07
C GLY A 657 -8.83 21.74 28.21
N TYR A 658 -8.66 22.94 28.75
CA TYR A 658 -7.35 23.52 28.98
C TYR A 658 -7.37 24.40 30.23
N VAL A 659 -6.18 24.65 30.76
CA VAL A 659 -6.01 25.60 31.86
C VAL A 659 -5.49 26.94 31.34
N ILE A 660 -5.85 28.01 32.02
CA ILE A 660 -5.30 29.35 31.78
C ILE A 660 -4.56 29.75 33.06
N LYS A 661 -3.23 29.83 32.99
CA LYS A 661 -2.40 30.22 34.13
C LYS A 661 -2.87 31.54 34.75
N GLY A 662 -3.20 31.52 36.04
CA GLY A 662 -3.69 32.69 36.77
C GLY A 662 -5.20 32.95 36.67
N LYS A 663 -5.96 32.18 35.89
CA LYS A 663 -7.42 32.17 35.91
C LYS A 663 -7.93 30.81 36.40
N SER A 664 -8.64 30.82 37.53
CA SER A 664 -9.59 29.75 37.87
C SER A 664 -10.97 30.25 37.46
N PRO A 665 -11.77 29.49 36.69
CA PRO A 665 -11.76 28.03 36.56
C PRO A 665 -11.11 27.46 35.27
N ILE A 666 -10.94 26.12 35.26
CA ILE A 666 -10.60 25.30 34.08
C ILE A 666 -11.63 25.53 32.97
N VAL A 667 -11.18 25.66 31.72
CA VAL A 667 -12.08 25.79 30.56
C VAL A 667 -12.26 24.43 29.93
N MET A 668 -13.49 23.91 29.96
CA MET A 668 -13.84 22.64 29.36
C MET A 668 -14.44 22.83 27.97
N ASN A 669 -14.03 21.96 27.05
CA ASN A 669 -14.63 21.86 25.73
C ASN A 669 -15.92 21.01 25.80
N PRO A 670 -16.85 21.19 24.84
CA PRO A 670 -18.05 20.36 24.79
C PRO A 670 -17.69 18.88 24.73
N PRO A 671 -18.44 17.99 25.42
CA PRO A 671 -18.15 16.56 25.42
C PRO A 671 -18.18 16.03 23.99
N LYS A 672 -17.27 15.09 23.70
CA LYS A 672 -17.28 14.36 22.44
C LYS A 672 -18.68 13.74 22.24
N PRO A 673 -19.32 13.90 21.07
CA PRO A 673 -20.63 13.31 20.81
C PRO A 673 -20.63 11.82 21.15
N PRO A 674 -21.65 11.30 21.85
CA PRO A 674 -21.72 9.89 22.18
C PRO A 674 -21.79 9.09 20.90
N PHE A 675 -20.83 8.19 20.72
CA PHE A 675 -20.75 7.30 19.57
C PHE A 675 -21.14 5.89 20.03
N SER A 676 -22.07 5.24 19.32
CA SER A 676 -22.46 3.86 19.58
C SER A 676 -21.35 2.92 19.11
N GLU A 677 -20.43 2.56 20.01
CA GLU A 677 -19.39 1.56 19.74
C GLU A 677 -19.97 0.16 19.54
N ASP A 678 -21.16 -0.10 20.09
CA ASP A 678 -21.86 -1.39 19.99
C ASP A 678 -22.38 -1.66 18.55
N ASP A 679 -22.65 -0.61 17.76
CA ASP A 679 -23.13 -0.74 16.36
C ASP A 679 -22.02 -0.99 15.32
N LEU A 680 -20.76 -1.14 15.75
CA LEU A 680 -19.60 -1.22 14.85
C LEU A 680 -19.35 -2.63 14.29
N GLN A 681 -19.95 -3.68 14.84
CA GLN A 681 -19.53 -5.04 14.52
C GLN A 681 -20.65 -6.08 14.45
N ASP A 682 -21.86 -5.70 14.83
CA ASP A 682 -23.02 -6.57 14.75
C ASP A 682 -23.39 -6.76 13.27
N ASP A 683 -23.04 -7.94 12.76
CA ASP A 683 -23.55 -8.56 11.53
C ASP A 683 -22.86 -8.24 10.19
N VAL A 684 -21.52 -8.39 10.11
CA VAL A 684 -20.86 -8.49 8.79
C VAL A 684 -21.16 -9.85 8.10
N GLY A 685 -21.57 -10.86 8.87
CA GLY A 685 -21.88 -12.21 8.37
C GLY A 685 -20.69 -12.94 7.73
N SER A 686 -20.97 -14.09 7.11
CA SER A 686 -20.01 -14.79 6.25
C SER A 686 -19.89 -14.07 4.91
N PHE A 687 -18.68 -13.78 4.45
CA PHE A 687 -18.45 -13.19 3.14
C PHE A 687 -17.16 -13.68 2.51
N THR A 688 -17.08 -13.59 1.19
CA THR A 688 -15.82 -13.71 0.43
C THR A 688 -15.69 -12.53 -0.52
N ARG A 689 -14.50 -11.94 -0.59
CA ARG A 689 -14.13 -10.86 -1.52
C ARG A 689 -12.76 -11.12 -2.10
N THR A 690 -12.52 -10.60 -3.29
CA THR A 690 -11.22 -10.64 -3.94
C THR A 690 -10.92 -9.26 -4.50
N ALA A 691 -9.72 -8.76 -4.21
CA ALA A 691 -9.21 -7.51 -4.73
C ALA A 691 -7.91 -7.79 -5.49
N ILE A 692 -7.69 -7.02 -6.55
CA ILE A 692 -6.45 -7.05 -7.33
C ILE A 692 -5.68 -5.78 -6.97
N GLY A 693 -4.40 -5.94 -6.65
CA GLY A 693 -3.47 -4.83 -6.41
C GLY A 693 -2.72 -4.43 -7.68
N GLU A 694 -1.88 -3.41 -7.58
CA GLU A 694 -1.02 -2.98 -8.69
C GLU A 694 0.05 -4.04 -9.01
N SER A 695 0.74 -3.87 -10.15
CA SER A 695 1.93 -4.67 -10.51
C SER A 695 3.21 -3.91 -10.15
N PHE A 696 4.28 -4.62 -9.77
CA PHE A 696 5.59 -4.02 -9.45
C PHE A 696 6.74 -4.78 -10.08
N SER A 697 7.91 -4.14 -10.19
CA SER A 697 9.13 -4.78 -10.69
C SER A 697 10.12 -5.09 -9.56
N VAL A 698 10.85 -6.20 -9.69
CA VAL A 698 11.97 -6.53 -8.80
C VAL A 698 13.26 -6.39 -9.60
N SER A 699 14.07 -5.39 -9.23
CA SER A 699 15.34 -5.06 -9.86
C SER A 699 16.44 -5.04 -8.81
N LEU A 700 17.00 -6.20 -8.50
CA LEU A 700 18.00 -6.31 -7.45
C LEU A 700 19.39 -5.92 -7.97
N PRO A 701 20.16 -5.08 -7.24
CA PRO A 701 21.58 -4.89 -7.48
C PRO A 701 22.33 -6.22 -7.34
N PRO A 702 23.55 -6.36 -7.89
CA PRO A 702 24.34 -7.58 -7.77
C PRO A 702 24.50 -7.96 -6.29
N ASP A 703 24.19 -9.21 -5.96
CA ASP A 703 24.17 -9.77 -4.61
C ASP A 703 25.60 -10.10 -4.16
N LEU A 704 26.29 -9.12 -3.57
CA LEU A 704 27.63 -9.28 -3.04
C LEU A 704 27.59 -9.90 -1.64
N ASN A 705 28.27 -11.02 -1.46
CA ASN A 705 28.55 -11.66 -0.18
C ASN A 705 30.06 -11.64 0.12
N ALA A 706 30.42 -11.68 1.41
CA ALA A 706 31.80 -11.69 1.87
C ALA A 706 31.99 -12.66 3.04
N GLU A 707 32.83 -13.68 2.84
CA GLU A 707 33.15 -14.69 3.83
C GLU A 707 34.66 -14.69 4.14
N ILE A 708 35.04 -15.05 5.38
CA ILE A 708 36.45 -15.20 5.76
C ILE A 708 36.72 -16.65 6.09
N GLU A 709 37.61 -17.27 5.32
CA GLU A 709 38.18 -18.58 5.63
C GLU A 709 39.65 -18.40 6.05
N GLU A 710 39.92 -18.66 7.32
CA GLU A 710 41.22 -18.49 7.96
C GLU A 710 41.76 -17.05 7.87
N ASP A 711 42.58 -16.76 6.85
CA ASP A 711 43.21 -15.46 6.60
C ASP A 711 42.87 -14.91 5.21
N LYS A 712 41.99 -15.59 4.47
CA LYS A 712 41.54 -15.25 3.12
C LYS A 712 40.11 -14.72 3.17
N VAL A 713 39.89 -13.53 2.61
CA VAL A 713 38.55 -13.00 2.38
C VAL A 713 38.10 -13.46 1.00
N MET A 714 36.91 -14.04 0.91
CA MET A 714 36.26 -14.47 -0.31
C MET A 714 35.03 -13.61 -0.54
N LEU A 715 35.02 -12.90 -1.66
CA LEU A 715 33.88 -12.15 -2.16
C LEU A 715 33.20 -12.98 -3.25
N THR A 716 31.88 -13.08 -3.18
CA THR A 716 31.07 -13.74 -4.21
C THR A 716 29.93 -12.83 -4.63
N TRP A 717 29.67 -12.70 -5.93
CA TRP A 717 28.54 -11.94 -6.46
C TRP A 717 28.04 -12.47 -7.79
N THR A 718 26.87 -12.04 -8.23
CA THR A 718 26.37 -12.37 -9.58
C THR A 718 26.91 -11.37 -10.61
N ALA A 719 27.54 -11.86 -11.68
CA ALA A 719 28.05 -11.06 -12.80
C ALA A 719 26.90 -10.24 -13.42
N PRO A 720 27.01 -8.89 -13.47
CA PRO A 720 26.12 -8.06 -14.26
C PRO A 720 26.44 -8.16 -15.74
N GLY A 721 25.47 -7.85 -16.60
CA GLY A 721 25.71 -7.71 -18.03
C GLY A 721 26.47 -6.44 -18.40
N GLU A 722 26.86 -6.38 -19.67
CA GLU A 722 27.31 -5.15 -20.33
C GLU A 722 26.16 -4.15 -20.38
N ASP A 723 25.00 -4.62 -20.86
CA ASP A 723 23.73 -3.91 -20.83
C ASP A 723 22.75 -4.68 -19.95
N MET A 724 22.56 -4.21 -18.71
CA MET A 724 21.65 -4.81 -17.73
C MET A 724 21.99 -6.27 -17.42
N ASP A 725 21.30 -7.23 -18.04
CA ASP A 725 21.45 -8.68 -17.87
C ASP A 725 21.97 -9.37 -19.14
N GLN A 726 22.47 -8.62 -20.13
CA GLN A 726 23.02 -9.16 -21.37
C GLN A 726 24.49 -8.77 -21.56
N GLY A 727 25.27 -9.68 -22.12
CA GLY A 727 26.69 -9.48 -22.37
C GLY A 727 27.57 -9.69 -21.13
N THR A 728 28.78 -9.15 -21.20
CA THR A 728 29.82 -9.32 -20.18
C THR A 728 30.38 -7.95 -19.81
N ALA A 729 30.43 -7.64 -18.51
CA ALA A 729 31.07 -6.43 -18.04
C ALA A 729 32.54 -6.36 -18.48
N ASP A 730 33.06 -5.16 -18.72
CA ASP A 730 34.46 -4.96 -19.11
C ASP A 730 35.41 -5.14 -17.90
N SER A 731 35.03 -4.59 -16.75
CA SER A 731 35.83 -4.69 -15.52
C SER A 731 35.01 -4.38 -14.26
N TYR A 732 35.57 -4.70 -13.08
CA TYR A 732 34.97 -4.38 -11.78
C TYR A 732 35.81 -3.38 -10.99
N GLU A 733 35.13 -2.52 -10.25
CA GLU A 733 35.70 -1.65 -9.22
C GLU A 733 35.21 -2.11 -7.84
N ILE A 734 36.09 -2.77 -7.08
CA ILE A 734 35.79 -3.25 -5.73
C ILE A 734 36.43 -2.31 -4.71
N ARG A 735 35.62 -1.78 -3.78
CA ARG A 735 36.06 -0.88 -2.72
C ARG A 735 35.82 -1.47 -1.34
N VAL A 736 36.71 -1.18 -0.40
CA VAL A 736 36.62 -1.61 1.00
C VAL A 736 36.73 -0.44 1.97
N SER A 737 35.98 -0.50 3.07
CA SER A 737 36.05 0.43 4.19
C SER A 737 35.84 -0.28 5.52
N MET A 738 36.38 0.27 6.60
CA MET A 738 36.03 -0.13 7.98
C MET A 738 34.83 0.65 8.53
N ASP A 739 34.42 1.70 7.84
CA ASP A 739 33.26 2.54 8.16
C ASP A 739 32.19 2.38 7.07
N LEU A 740 31.05 1.84 7.47
CA LEU A 740 29.89 1.62 6.61
C LEU A 740 29.30 2.92 6.06
N GLU A 741 29.23 3.96 6.88
CA GLU A 741 28.67 5.26 6.48
C GLU A 741 29.61 5.96 5.48
N ALA A 742 30.92 5.86 5.70
CA ALA A 742 31.90 6.39 4.75
C ALA A 742 31.84 5.69 3.39
N LEU A 743 31.68 4.36 3.35
CA LEU A 743 31.58 3.61 2.09
C LEU A 743 30.30 3.94 1.31
N ARG A 744 29.17 4.07 2.01
CA ARG A 744 27.89 4.43 1.38
C ARG A 744 27.83 5.90 0.96
N GLY A 745 28.42 6.80 1.74
CA GLY A 745 28.41 8.24 1.48
C GLY A 745 29.45 8.70 0.45
N ASN A 746 30.57 7.99 0.30
CA ASN A 746 31.64 8.32 -0.62
C ASN A 746 32.40 7.09 -1.14
N PHE A 747 31.75 6.31 -2.01
CA PHE A 747 32.31 5.08 -2.60
C PHE A 747 33.69 5.30 -3.26
N SER A 748 33.85 6.36 -4.06
CA SER A 748 35.10 6.66 -4.78
C SER A 748 36.25 7.08 -3.85
N GLY A 749 35.95 7.46 -2.61
CA GLY A 749 36.94 7.80 -1.58
C GLY A 749 37.43 6.62 -0.75
N ALA A 750 36.77 5.45 -0.84
CA ALA A 750 37.15 4.24 -0.10
C ALA A 750 38.38 3.53 -0.72
N HIS A 751 39.00 2.59 -0.01
CA HIS A 751 40.20 1.91 -0.49
C HIS A 751 39.87 1.03 -1.71
N LEU A 752 40.58 1.22 -2.82
CA LEU A 752 40.39 0.47 -4.07
C LEU A 752 41.18 -0.84 -4.04
N MET A 753 40.50 -1.94 -4.31
CA MET A 753 41.10 -3.26 -4.44
C MET A 753 41.66 -3.48 -5.85
N ASN A 754 42.72 -4.28 -5.97
CA ASN A 754 43.27 -4.62 -7.28
C ASN A 754 42.42 -5.69 -7.98
N THR A 755 41.62 -5.27 -8.94
CA THR A 755 40.70 -6.12 -9.70
C THR A 755 41.27 -6.56 -11.06
N SER A 756 42.55 -6.28 -11.34
CA SER A 756 43.18 -6.55 -12.65
C SER A 756 43.19 -8.03 -13.04
N ASP A 757 43.12 -8.92 -12.05
CA ASP A 757 43.15 -10.38 -12.24
C ASP A 757 41.74 -10.98 -12.44
N ILE A 758 40.67 -10.18 -12.30
CA ILE A 758 39.30 -10.64 -12.50
C ILE A 758 39.01 -10.60 -14.01
N GLN A 759 38.61 -11.74 -14.56
CA GLN A 759 38.05 -11.83 -15.91
C GLN A 759 36.53 -11.90 -15.77
N PRO A 760 35.79 -10.82 -16.06
CA PRO A 760 34.35 -10.83 -15.87
C PRO A 760 33.67 -11.93 -16.68
N LEU A 761 32.72 -12.60 -16.03
CA LEU A 761 31.93 -13.67 -16.60
C LEU A 761 30.66 -13.14 -17.29
N GLU A 762 30.03 -13.98 -18.09
CA GLU A 762 28.75 -13.67 -18.73
C GLU A 762 27.65 -13.40 -17.69
N ALA A 763 26.77 -12.45 -17.99
CA ALA A 763 25.69 -12.02 -17.12
C ALA A 763 24.93 -13.20 -16.48
N GLY A 764 24.69 -13.12 -15.17
CA GLY A 764 24.00 -14.17 -14.41
C GLY A 764 24.90 -15.29 -13.88
N SER A 765 26.18 -15.32 -14.26
CA SER A 765 27.17 -16.24 -13.67
C SER A 765 27.61 -15.79 -12.27
N THR A 766 28.11 -16.71 -11.45
CA THR A 766 28.70 -16.36 -10.15
C THR A 766 30.17 -15.98 -10.29
N GLU A 767 30.53 -14.79 -9.84
CA GLU A 767 31.89 -14.28 -9.72
C GLU A 767 32.46 -14.61 -8.34
N GLU A 768 33.74 -14.98 -8.31
CA GLU A 768 34.48 -15.25 -7.09
C GLU A 768 35.81 -14.51 -7.09
N TYR A 769 36.05 -13.69 -6.08
CA TYR A 769 37.31 -12.97 -5.91
C TYR A 769 37.83 -13.14 -4.49
N SER A 770 39.10 -13.53 -4.35
CA SER A 770 39.66 -13.86 -3.06
C SER A 770 41.05 -13.29 -2.87
N PHE A 771 41.31 -12.77 -1.68
CA PHE A 771 42.56 -12.10 -1.33
C PHE A 771 42.92 -12.33 0.13
N LEU A 772 44.20 -12.20 0.47
CA LEU A 772 44.65 -12.29 1.86
C LEU A 772 44.22 -11.04 2.63
N SER A 773 43.66 -11.22 3.83
CA SER A 773 43.23 -10.10 4.68
C SER A 773 44.38 -9.16 5.08
N SER A 774 45.62 -9.66 5.04
CA SER A 774 46.85 -8.91 5.25
C SER A 774 47.15 -7.87 4.16
N TYR A 775 46.52 -7.95 2.98
CA TYR A 775 46.64 -6.91 1.95
C TYR A 775 45.93 -5.61 2.33
N ILE A 776 44.93 -5.68 3.21
CA ILE A 776 44.15 -4.53 3.67
C ILE A 776 44.67 -4.03 5.03
N ILE A 777 45.25 -4.92 5.85
CA ILE A 777 45.54 -4.66 7.27
C ILE A 777 46.96 -5.08 7.65
N ASN A 778 47.72 -4.16 8.27
CA ASN A 778 48.81 -4.51 9.19
C ASN A 778 48.17 -4.94 10.52
N ALA A 779 48.16 -6.24 10.79
CA ALA A 779 47.46 -6.95 11.86
C ALA A 779 47.04 -6.13 13.11
N GLU A 780 45.77 -5.71 13.17
CA GLU A 780 45.06 -5.46 14.44
C GLU A 780 43.96 -6.53 14.66
N PRO A 781 43.74 -6.98 15.91
CA PRO A 781 42.70 -7.95 16.23
C PRO A 781 41.29 -7.31 16.26
N GLU A 782 40.27 -8.03 15.77
CA GLU A 782 38.83 -7.68 15.72
C GLU A 782 38.40 -6.61 14.69
N THR A 783 38.80 -6.77 13.43
CA THR A 783 38.36 -5.85 12.36
C THR A 783 37.09 -6.30 11.64
N VAL A 784 36.12 -5.38 11.52
CA VAL A 784 34.97 -5.47 10.62
C VAL A 784 35.31 -4.77 9.31
N MET A 785 35.08 -5.45 8.19
CA MET A 785 35.31 -4.91 6.85
C MET A 785 33.99 -4.87 6.07
N PHE A 786 33.79 -3.79 5.33
CA PHE A 786 32.65 -3.59 4.45
C PHE A 786 33.13 -3.47 3.01
N PHE A 787 32.52 -4.24 2.11
CA PHE A 787 32.89 -4.32 0.69
C PHE A 787 31.72 -3.88 -0.18
N ALA A 788 32.02 -3.22 -1.29
CA ALA A 788 31.04 -2.89 -2.32
C ALA A 788 31.69 -2.93 -3.72
N VAL A 789 30.91 -3.25 -4.74
CA VAL A 789 31.37 -3.43 -6.12
C VAL A 789 30.58 -2.54 -7.08
N ARG A 790 31.26 -2.06 -8.13
CA ARG A 790 30.66 -1.55 -9.37
C ARG A 790 31.22 -2.29 -10.56
N SER A 791 30.44 -2.40 -11.62
CA SER A 791 30.88 -2.87 -12.93
C SER A 791 31.09 -1.69 -13.88
N ARG A 792 31.98 -1.89 -14.85
CA ARG A 792 32.26 -0.99 -15.96
C ARG A 792 31.89 -1.70 -17.26
N ASP A 793 31.27 -1.01 -18.21
CA ASP A 793 31.03 -1.51 -19.57
C ASP A 793 32.16 -1.12 -20.54
N LYS A 794 32.07 -1.56 -21.81
CA LYS A 794 33.10 -1.26 -22.83
C LYS A 794 33.19 0.22 -23.19
N ASP A 795 32.12 0.99 -22.96
CA ASP A 795 32.06 2.44 -23.16
C ASP A 795 32.50 3.22 -21.90
N SER A 796 33.03 2.52 -20.90
CA SER A 796 33.50 3.06 -19.62
C SER A 796 32.41 3.69 -18.73
N LEU A 797 31.13 3.39 -18.96
CA LEU A 797 30.04 3.72 -18.04
C LEU A 797 30.10 2.80 -16.82
N MET A 798 29.75 3.35 -15.67
CA MET A 798 29.81 2.65 -14.38
C MET A 798 28.40 2.34 -13.90
N SER A 799 28.18 1.13 -13.40
CA SER A 799 26.94 0.79 -12.72
C SER A 799 26.83 1.45 -11.35
N ASP A 800 25.61 1.43 -10.81
CA ASP A 800 25.37 1.75 -9.41
C ASP A 800 26.11 0.78 -8.48
N MET A 801 26.35 1.23 -7.24
CA MET A 801 27.02 0.41 -6.23
C MET A 801 26.16 -0.80 -5.85
N SER A 802 26.79 -1.97 -5.68
CA SER A 802 26.18 -3.17 -5.10
C SER A 802 25.64 -2.92 -3.68
N ASN A 803 24.97 -3.92 -3.11
CA ASN A 803 24.83 -4.00 -1.66
C ASN A 803 26.21 -4.02 -0.97
N VAL A 804 26.24 -3.72 0.32
CA VAL A 804 27.48 -3.71 1.11
C VAL A 804 27.63 -5.04 1.84
N ALA A 805 28.65 -5.83 1.48
CA ALA A 805 28.96 -7.08 2.14
C ALA A 805 29.83 -6.86 3.39
N LYS A 806 29.56 -7.58 4.48
CA LYS A 806 30.27 -7.45 5.75
C LYS A 806 31.07 -8.71 6.05
N ALA A 807 32.35 -8.56 6.37
CA ALA A 807 33.20 -9.63 6.87
C ALA A 807 33.78 -9.27 8.24
N THR A 808 33.98 -10.23 9.15
CA THR A 808 34.52 -9.96 10.50
C THR A 808 35.58 -11.00 10.88
N LYS A 809 36.78 -10.54 11.21
CA LYS A 809 37.90 -11.42 11.61
C LYS A 809 37.93 -11.62 13.12
N MET A 810 37.66 -12.85 13.58
CA MET A 810 37.65 -13.24 15.01
C MET A 810 38.90 -14.06 15.38
N LEU A 811 39.37 -13.97 16.64
CA LEU A 811 40.50 -14.77 17.15
C LEU A 811 40.16 -16.28 17.24
N ARG A 812 41.09 -17.14 16.81
CA ARG A 812 41.14 -18.56 17.25
C ARG A 812 41.77 -18.62 18.65
N PHE A 813 41.03 -19.05 19.66
CA PHE A 813 41.59 -19.44 20.96
C PHE A 813 42.43 -20.72 20.79
N VAL A 814 43.72 -20.67 21.11
CA VAL A 814 44.56 -21.87 21.30
C VAL A 814 44.61 -22.17 22.81
N PRO A 815 44.20 -23.35 23.30
CA PRO A 815 44.29 -23.68 24.72
C PRO A 815 45.76 -23.76 25.15
N PHE A 816 46.08 -23.13 26.27
CA PHE A 816 47.43 -23.08 26.85
C PHE A 816 47.85 -24.47 27.37
N VAL A 817 48.86 -25.09 26.76
CA VAL A 817 49.52 -26.28 27.31
C VAL A 817 50.57 -25.81 28.32
N GLN A 818 50.31 -26.01 29.62
CA GLN A 818 51.31 -25.81 30.66
C GLN A 818 52.39 -26.89 30.60
N THR A 819 53.63 -26.48 30.29
CA THR A 819 54.83 -27.30 30.51
C THR A 819 55.27 -27.16 31.97
N THR A 820 55.06 -28.20 32.77
CA THR A 820 55.63 -28.31 34.13
C THR A 820 57.01 -28.94 34.05
N SER A 821 58.06 -28.19 34.39
CA SER A 821 59.37 -28.74 34.76
C SER A 821 59.37 -29.08 36.26
N THR A 822 59.73 -30.33 36.57
CA THR A 822 59.87 -30.85 37.93
C THR A 822 61.33 -30.77 38.39
N SER A 823 61.55 -30.33 39.64
CA SER A 823 62.71 -30.72 40.43
C SER A 823 62.32 -30.94 41.90
N THR A 824 62.28 -32.23 42.27
CA THR A 824 62.73 -32.92 43.51
C THR A 824 62.89 -32.14 44.83
N ILE A 825 62.63 -32.65 46.05
CA ILE A 825 62.20 -33.92 46.68
C ILE A 825 61.93 -33.59 48.18
N SER A 826 61.00 -34.28 48.86
CA SER A 826 61.23 -34.98 50.16
C SER A 826 60.03 -35.03 51.13
N GLN A 827 59.62 -36.28 51.41
CA GLN A 827 59.15 -36.87 52.68
C GLN A 827 57.65 -36.86 53.09
N TYR A 828 57.01 -38.03 52.83
CA TYR A 828 56.28 -38.97 53.75
C TYR A 828 55.18 -38.46 54.73
N PRO A 829 54.26 -39.33 55.23
CA PRO A 829 53.31 -40.22 54.55
C PRO A 829 51.85 -40.07 55.06
N SER A 830 50.93 -40.66 54.28
CA SER A 830 49.52 -41.06 54.57
C SER A 830 49.27 -41.61 56.01
N PRO A 831 48.03 -41.64 56.57
CA PRO A 831 46.86 -42.27 55.91
C PRO A 831 45.42 -41.82 56.31
N ASN A 832 44.45 -42.27 55.50
CA ASN A 832 43.20 -43.00 55.85
C ASN A 832 41.96 -42.59 55.04
N LEU A 833 41.61 -43.46 54.08
CA LEU A 833 40.38 -44.27 54.01
C LEU A 833 39.04 -43.58 54.35
N LYS A 834 38.14 -43.49 53.35
CA LYS A 834 37.06 -44.47 53.05
C LYS A 834 35.68 -43.89 52.75
N GLU A 835 35.16 -44.40 51.63
CA GLU A 835 33.80 -44.94 51.39
C GLU A 835 32.55 -44.00 51.35
N GLN A 836 31.96 -44.02 50.14
CA GLN A 836 30.56 -44.39 49.81
C GLN A 836 29.44 -43.34 49.78
N ASN A 837 28.93 -43.18 48.55
CA ASN A 837 27.52 -43.18 48.10
C ASN A 837 26.47 -42.39 48.87
N ILE A 838 25.99 -41.30 48.26
CA ILE A 838 24.55 -41.02 48.09
C ILE A 838 24.34 -40.44 46.68
N SER A 839 23.32 -40.96 45.99
CA SER A 839 22.83 -40.48 44.70
C SER A 839 21.58 -39.62 44.88
N ILE A 840 21.39 -38.67 43.95
CA ILE A 840 20.17 -37.91 43.61
C ILE A 840 19.79 -36.73 44.53
N MET A 841 19.67 -35.52 43.96
CA MET A 841 18.41 -34.74 43.81
C MET A 841 18.64 -33.22 43.70
N VAL A 842 18.32 -32.61 42.54
CA VAL A 842 17.74 -31.24 42.42
C VAL A 842 16.91 -31.23 41.12
N MET A 843 15.60 -31.49 41.15
CA MET A 843 14.47 -30.58 41.41
C MET A 843 14.28 -29.47 40.36
N LEU A 844 13.34 -29.74 39.43
CA LEU A 844 12.50 -28.73 38.74
C LEU A 844 11.41 -28.20 39.69
N PRO A 845 10.84 -27.01 39.43
CA PRO A 845 9.43 -26.96 38.97
C PRO A 845 9.23 -25.94 37.82
N VAL A 846 8.60 -26.29 36.69
CA VAL A 846 7.15 -26.45 36.42
C VAL A 846 6.37 -25.13 36.34
N VAL A 847 5.80 -24.82 35.17
CA VAL A 847 4.34 -24.57 34.86
C VAL A 847 4.15 -24.76 33.33
N TYR A 848 3.67 -25.93 32.84
CA TYR A 848 2.29 -26.28 32.38
C TYR A 848 1.72 -25.46 31.21
N TRP A 849 0.96 -25.99 30.23
CA TRP A 849 0.80 -27.27 29.47
C TRP A 849 -0.51 -27.10 28.68
N LEU A 850 -0.59 -27.68 27.48
CA LEU A 850 -1.73 -28.44 26.89
C LEU A 850 -1.46 -28.46 25.37
N THR A 851 -1.25 -29.64 24.78
CA THR A 851 -2.35 -30.50 24.34
C THR A 851 -2.04 -31.99 24.49
N ASN A 852 -3.04 -32.74 24.96
CA ASN A 852 -3.09 -34.21 25.02
C ASN A 852 -4.05 -34.78 23.96
N TYR A 853 -3.91 -36.11 23.77
CA TYR A 853 -4.75 -37.09 23.04
C TYR A 853 -4.49 -37.20 21.53
N ALA A 854 -4.30 -38.38 20.92
CA ALA A 854 -4.54 -39.79 21.29
C ALA A 854 -3.72 -40.66 20.29
N VAL A 855 -2.93 -41.68 20.71
CA VAL A 855 -3.29 -43.13 20.80
C VAL A 855 -3.62 -43.76 19.42
N MET A 856 -3.17 -44.94 18.99
CA MET A 856 -2.25 -46.00 19.42
C MET A 856 -2.10 -46.97 18.22
N THR A 857 -0.90 -47.51 18.04
CA THR A 857 -0.58 -48.93 17.75
C THR A 857 0.92 -49.04 18.13
N ASN A 858 1.41 -49.85 19.07
CA ASN A 858 0.91 -50.98 19.85
C ASN A 858 1.28 -50.83 21.33
#